data_AF-A0A845U8Z1-F1
#
_entry.id   AF-A0A845U8Z1-F1
#
_cell.length_a   1.000
_cell.length_b   1.000
_cell.length_c   1.000
_cell.angle_alpha   90.00
_cell.angle_beta   90.00
_cell.angle_gamma   90.00
#
_symmetry.space_group_name_H-M   'P 1'
#
loop_
_entity.id
_entity.type
_entity.pdbx_description
1 polymer ?
#
loop_
_entity_poly.entity_id
_entity_poly.type
_entity_poly.pdbx_seq_one_letter_code
_entity_poly.pdbx_strand_id
1 'polypeptide(L)'
;MLSHRTRAERRNTHATAVRARWEQFICPRRLHTYRHIRRLLMPSRSYVELPGSHRLEPAATRIADVAPDEPIEVSIYLKPRPDDIDLSRHHTRAELNARRATAYQNDIQCVTDFAQRAGLSVISIEPGRRLLKLRGPAARVEAAFSTKLGHYHDGKRHFRGRVGPVQLPEDVAAVVEAVLGLDTRPVAESRVVQLRDAAAMPGYLPNQVGALYDFPTAASGVGQCIALIELGGGYLDSDTQAAFQAMGLPPPRVVAVSVDHGVNQPSPYSGADGEVALDIQVAGGVAPGAKIAVYFTPNTDAGFVNAVTAAAHDTTHEPGVISISWGSAEMNWTPQALRTMNSALRDAAALGISVFVAAGDNLATDGINDGKAHVDFPASSPWAIGCGGTAITVAHHAITDESVWNDGTSGTGGGISDVFTVPDFQKTVSLPPSVNGGRHGRGVPDVAADAAPASGYIIVVHGHMTTVGGTSAVAPLWAGLTTLINEKAAQPLGFFLPTLYRQPNLLREITVGNNRPAGSNIGYSAGPGWNACTGLGVPQGQALFQALTASGAAAALRNDPLAPIQHTVVLMLENRSFDHMLGFLYADQGNVSPAGHPFDGLTGRESNPDAHDKAVRVFPIQASQSYAYFMPGADPGEGYAATNSQLFGTIRAPVPPVATNQGFVKDYAYTLGWEKKAGWSILPGTKATGIMGMFTPDMLPVLSGLARGYAVCDRWFSSVPTETLPNRAFVCAATSQGHMNDKAKWFTCPTIFGSLSRSGVDWAVYGYDTDPLTRYTFSDITHAADSHFGRFSDFKAAAADGSLPAFTFLEPSWDSAGNSQHPNYDVALGEQFIHDVYYALRNGPAWNETLLIITYDEHGGCYDHVPPPGGAVPPDHTVGEYGFDFTRFGVRVPTVLVSPRIQAGTVFRVPDGSMPLDHTAILKTVERRWNLPPLTQRDAAAPDVGAVLTLAVPRTDDPLAGVRVPAAKEKNPAADMPSHLQQVYAELVAQLPVPDAQGGAHHALPPLRSNQDCKAYIQKRTAAWKASRKVR
;
A
#
# COMPACT_ATOMS: atom_id res chain seq x y z
N MET A 1 38.64 47.95 -36.06
CA MET A 1 39.01 46.90 -37.04
C MET A 1 37.79 45.97 -37.13
N LEU A 2 36.86 46.15 -38.08
CA LEU A 2 36.82 45.47 -39.40
C LEU A 2 37.04 43.96 -39.26
N SER A 3 35.95 43.17 -39.22
CA SER A 3 35.36 42.36 -40.32
C SER A 3 35.93 40.92 -40.31
N HIS A 4 35.22 39.81 -40.51
CA HIS A 4 34.06 39.47 -41.36
C HIS A 4 33.37 38.16 -40.88
N ARG A 5 32.02 38.12 -41.00
CA ARG A 5 31.11 37.07 -41.61
C ARG A 5 31.20 35.58 -41.18
N THR A 6 30.12 34.77 -41.04
CA THR A 6 28.70 34.80 -41.49
C THR A 6 27.87 33.64 -40.89
N ARG A 7 26.52 33.84 -40.77
CA ARG A 7 25.32 32.95 -40.97
C ARG A 7 25.39 31.47 -40.52
N ALA A 8 24.38 30.79 -39.96
CA ALA A 8 22.93 30.93 -39.73
C ALA A 8 22.57 29.87 -38.63
N GLU A 9 21.60 30.02 -37.72
CA GLU A 9 20.18 29.68 -37.90
C GLU A 9 19.44 29.84 -36.54
N ARG A 10 18.19 30.35 -36.60
CA ARG A 10 17.00 30.11 -35.71
C ARG A 10 17.10 30.56 -34.21
N ARG A 11 16.41 31.65 -33.82
CA ARG A 11 14.99 31.73 -33.34
C ARG A 11 14.74 30.73 -32.17
N ASN A 12 14.29 31.07 -30.97
CA ASN A 12 13.43 32.18 -30.52
C ASN A 12 13.43 32.18 -28.96
N THR A 13 13.94 33.23 -28.30
CA THR A 13 13.78 33.44 -26.83
C THR A 13 13.53 34.93 -26.58
N HIS A 14 12.27 35.37 -26.59
CA HIS A 14 11.86 36.71 -26.16
C HIS A 14 10.41 36.63 -25.64
N ALA A 15 10.22 36.38 -24.34
CA ALA A 15 8.92 36.56 -23.68
C ALA A 15 9.03 36.59 -22.14
N THR A 16 9.83 37.50 -21.57
CA THR A 16 9.69 37.87 -20.15
C THR A 16 10.37 39.22 -19.91
N ALA A 17 9.61 40.31 -19.98
CA ALA A 17 9.79 41.58 -19.25
C ALA A 17 9.20 42.80 -19.98
N VAL A 18 7.88 42.85 -20.23
CA VAL A 18 7.11 44.12 -20.27
C VAL A 18 5.64 43.80 -19.94
N ARG A 19 5.28 43.77 -18.65
CA ARG A 19 3.86 43.72 -18.22
C ARG A 19 3.66 44.32 -16.82
N ALA A 20 4.21 45.50 -16.59
CA ALA A 20 3.83 46.36 -15.48
C ALA A 20 3.80 47.82 -15.97
N ARG A 21 2.71 48.53 -15.68
CA ARG A 21 2.28 49.85 -16.17
C ARG A 21 1.54 49.83 -17.49
N TRP A 22 0.20 49.77 -17.42
CA TRP A 22 -0.77 50.52 -18.24
C TRP A 22 -2.19 50.22 -17.72
N GLU A 23 -2.50 50.62 -16.49
CA GLU A 23 -3.89 50.69 -16.00
C GLU A 23 -4.07 51.98 -15.22
N GLN A 24 -4.36 53.07 -15.94
CA GLN A 24 -5.08 54.25 -15.48
C GLN A 24 -5.41 55.08 -16.73
N PHE A 25 -6.63 55.59 -16.80
CA PHE A 25 -7.31 56.25 -17.93
C PHE A 25 -8.03 55.34 -18.93
N ILE A 26 -9.35 55.15 -18.72
CA ILE A 26 -10.42 55.49 -19.69
C ILE A 26 -11.77 55.57 -18.95
N CYS A 27 -12.55 56.58 -19.35
CA CYS A 27 -13.78 57.15 -18.79
C CYS A 27 -15.04 56.27 -18.92
N PRO A 28 -16.02 56.33 -17.98
CA PRO A 28 -17.24 55.54 -17.99
C PRO A 28 -18.37 56.19 -18.80
N ARG A 29 -18.27 56.23 -20.14
CA ARG A 29 -19.41 56.58 -21.02
C ARG A 29 -19.31 55.87 -22.37
N ARG A 30 -19.53 54.54 -22.39
CA ARG A 30 -19.84 53.76 -23.62
C ARG A 30 -20.30 52.32 -23.34
N LEU A 31 -21.06 52.09 -22.27
CA LEU A 31 -21.54 50.75 -21.87
C LEU A 31 -23.01 50.46 -22.22
N HIS A 32 -23.70 51.34 -22.96
CA HIS A 32 -25.11 51.13 -23.32
C HIS A 32 -25.36 50.64 -24.76
N THR A 33 -24.37 50.71 -25.66
CA THR A 33 -24.58 50.34 -27.08
C THR A 33 -24.07 48.95 -27.47
N TYR A 34 -23.34 48.24 -26.59
CA TYR A 34 -22.86 46.88 -26.86
C TYR A 34 -23.81 45.75 -26.38
N ARG A 35 -24.81 46.06 -25.54
CA ARG A 35 -25.78 45.06 -25.07
C ARG A 35 -26.93 44.78 -26.05
N HIS A 36 -27.16 45.63 -27.03
CA HIS A 36 -28.25 45.45 -28.00
C HIS A 36 -27.83 44.73 -29.29
N ILE A 37 -26.57 44.87 -29.73
CA ILE A 37 -26.11 44.29 -31.01
C ILE A 37 -25.69 42.81 -30.88
N ARG A 38 -25.37 42.31 -29.68
CA ARG A 38 -25.10 40.88 -29.45
C ARG A 38 -26.36 40.00 -29.30
N ARG A 39 -27.56 40.61 -29.41
CA ARG A 39 -28.86 39.92 -29.30
C ARG A 39 -29.43 39.48 -30.65
N LEU A 40 -28.81 39.85 -31.78
CA LEU A 40 -29.36 39.66 -33.12
C LEU A 40 -28.52 38.80 -34.08
N LEU A 41 -27.35 38.32 -33.65
CA LEU A 41 -26.52 37.38 -34.44
C LEU A 41 -25.81 36.40 -33.48
N MET A 42 -26.54 35.40 -33.00
CA MET A 42 -25.91 34.18 -32.48
C MET A 42 -26.05 33.08 -33.53
N PRO A 43 -24.97 32.38 -33.91
CA PRO A 43 -25.12 31.16 -34.69
C PRO A 43 -26.00 30.20 -33.91
N SER A 44 -26.85 29.43 -34.61
CA SER A 44 -27.59 28.32 -34.03
C SER A 44 -26.64 27.47 -33.20
N ARG A 45 -26.76 27.51 -31.87
CA ARG A 45 -25.96 26.63 -31.01
C ARG A 45 -26.44 25.21 -31.25
N SER A 46 -25.57 24.37 -31.79
CA SER A 46 -25.84 22.95 -31.98
C SER A 46 -26.09 22.31 -30.62
N TYR A 47 -27.20 21.59 -30.50
CA TYR A 47 -27.42 20.65 -29.42
C TYR A 47 -26.60 19.38 -29.70
N VAL A 48 -26.00 18.84 -28.64
CA VAL A 48 -25.23 17.59 -28.70
C VAL A 48 -25.82 16.61 -27.68
N GLU A 49 -25.76 15.32 -28.00
CA GLU A 49 -26.16 14.26 -27.09
C GLU A 49 -25.28 14.25 -25.84
N LEU A 50 -25.91 14.16 -24.67
CA LEU A 50 -25.22 13.93 -23.40
C LEU A 50 -24.84 12.45 -23.31
N PRO A 51 -23.55 12.08 -23.28
CA PRO A 51 -23.11 10.69 -23.37
C PRO A 51 -23.68 9.80 -22.26
N GLY A 52 -24.22 8.64 -22.65
CA GLY A 52 -24.76 7.67 -21.69
C GLY A 52 -26.11 8.04 -21.09
N SER A 53 -26.80 9.04 -21.63
CA SER A 53 -28.16 9.42 -21.24
C SER A 53 -29.24 8.67 -22.01
N HIS A 54 -28.91 7.88 -23.03
CA HIS A 54 -29.90 7.18 -23.84
C HIS A 54 -30.77 6.22 -23.00
N ARG A 55 -32.09 6.32 -23.13
CA ARG A 55 -33.06 5.37 -22.56
C ARG A 55 -33.76 4.62 -23.70
N LEU A 56 -33.78 3.29 -23.61
CA LEU A 56 -34.58 2.45 -24.48
C LEU A 56 -36.06 2.53 -24.12
N GLU A 57 -36.92 2.10 -25.05
CA GLU A 57 -38.34 1.93 -24.77
C GLU A 57 -38.56 1.05 -23.53
N PRO A 58 -39.33 1.50 -22.53
CA PRO A 58 -39.67 0.67 -21.38
C PRO A 58 -40.49 -0.54 -21.80
N ALA A 59 -40.35 -1.64 -21.05
CA ALA A 59 -41.33 -2.71 -21.00
C ALA A 59 -42.59 -2.27 -20.23
N ALA A 60 -43.23 -1.19 -20.69
CA ALA A 60 -44.41 -0.57 -20.10
C ALA A 60 -45.28 0.07 -21.18
N THR A 61 -46.57 0.24 -20.91
CA THR A 61 -47.49 0.92 -21.83
C THR A 61 -47.47 2.42 -21.59
N ARG A 62 -47.23 3.23 -22.63
CA ARG A 62 -47.38 4.69 -22.57
C ARG A 62 -48.87 5.03 -22.52
N ILE A 63 -49.30 5.72 -21.45
CA ILE A 63 -50.70 6.06 -21.20
C ILE A 63 -51.04 7.44 -21.75
N ALA A 64 -50.15 8.42 -21.57
CA ALA A 64 -50.37 9.80 -21.99
C ALA A 64 -49.03 10.55 -22.16
N ASP A 65 -49.07 11.66 -22.89
CA ASP A 65 -48.03 12.68 -22.81
C ASP A 65 -48.09 13.36 -21.43
N VAL A 66 -46.94 13.85 -20.94
CA VAL A 66 -46.90 14.69 -19.74
C VAL A 66 -47.56 16.04 -20.04
N ALA A 67 -48.39 16.53 -19.10
CA ALA A 67 -49.08 17.81 -19.29
C ALA A 67 -48.06 18.96 -19.42
N PRO A 68 -48.21 19.90 -20.38
CA PRO A 68 -47.22 20.95 -20.63
C PRO A 68 -46.80 21.79 -19.43
N ASP A 69 -47.71 21.97 -18.46
CA ASP A 69 -47.56 22.76 -17.24
C ASP A 69 -47.19 21.92 -16.00
N GLU A 70 -47.11 20.58 -16.12
CA GLU A 70 -46.71 19.70 -15.03
C GLU A 70 -45.32 20.12 -14.49
N PRO A 71 -45.16 20.36 -13.18
CA PRO A 71 -43.89 20.79 -12.63
C PRO A 71 -42.89 19.63 -12.58
N ILE A 72 -41.72 19.82 -13.20
CA ILE A 72 -40.65 18.83 -13.23
C ILE A 72 -39.42 19.38 -12.51
N GLU A 73 -38.86 18.59 -11.61
CA GLU A 73 -37.54 18.83 -11.01
C GLU A 73 -36.51 17.89 -11.64
N VAL A 74 -35.31 18.42 -11.92
CA VAL A 74 -34.18 17.65 -12.44
C VAL A 74 -32.91 17.97 -11.67
N SER A 75 -32.06 16.96 -11.53
CA SER A 75 -30.75 17.06 -10.89
C SER A 75 -29.66 17.11 -11.95
N ILE A 76 -28.89 18.19 -11.96
CA ILE A 76 -27.78 18.42 -12.88
C ILE A 76 -26.47 18.24 -12.12
N TYR A 77 -25.75 17.17 -12.44
CA TYR A 77 -24.44 16.91 -11.87
C TYR A 77 -23.34 17.47 -12.78
N LEU A 78 -22.40 18.21 -12.22
CA LEU A 78 -21.24 18.75 -12.94
C LEU A 78 -20.14 17.70 -13.05
N LYS A 79 -19.39 17.68 -14.16
CA LYS A 79 -18.30 16.72 -14.37
C LYS A 79 -17.20 16.81 -13.30
N PRO A 80 -16.71 15.69 -12.75
CA PRO A 80 -15.61 15.70 -11.81
C PRO A 80 -14.33 16.17 -12.52
N ARG A 81 -13.51 16.96 -11.84
CA ARG A 81 -12.19 17.37 -12.36
C ARG A 81 -11.11 16.39 -11.88
N PRO A 82 -10.01 16.18 -12.64
CA PRO A 82 -8.96 15.25 -12.24
C PRO A 82 -8.41 15.50 -10.83
N ASP A 83 -8.19 16.77 -10.49
CA ASP A 83 -7.62 17.16 -9.19
C ASP A 83 -8.70 17.33 -8.10
N ASP A 84 -9.99 17.10 -8.39
CA ASP A 84 -11.12 17.47 -7.52
C ASP A 84 -11.14 16.75 -6.16
N ILE A 85 -10.53 15.57 -6.07
CA ILE A 85 -10.40 14.81 -4.83
C ILE A 85 -9.04 14.13 -4.77
N ASP A 86 -8.39 14.27 -3.61
CA ASP A 86 -7.18 13.52 -3.25
C ASP A 86 -7.56 12.32 -2.36
N LEU A 87 -7.41 11.11 -2.91
CA LEU A 87 -7.79 9.88 -2.21
C LEU A 87 -6.70 9.37 -1.24
N SER A 88 -5.54 10.02 -1.17
CA SER A 88 -4.48 9.66 -0.23
C SER A 88 -4.75 10.12 1.21
N ARG A 89 -5.75 11.00 1.40
CA ARG A 89 -6.17 11.49 2.71
C ARG A 89 -7.69 11.64 2.78
N HIS A 90 -8.18 11.75 4.00
CA HIS A 90 -9.56 12.19 4.22
C HIS A 90 -9.68 13.71 4.09
N HIS A 91 -10.76 14.16 3.49
CA HIS A 91 -11.16 15.57 3.41
C HIS A 91 -12.27 15.85 4.42
N THR A 92 -12.31 17.07 4.93
CA THR A 92 -13.51 17.53 5.65
C THR A 92 -14.59 17.96 4.65
N ARG A 93 -15.86 17.83 5.04
CA ARG A 93 -17.00 18.29 4.24
C ARG A 93 -16.90 19.79 3.91
N ALA A 94 -16.43 20.58 4.87
CA ALA A 94 -16.22 22.03 4.72
C ALA A 94 -15.13 22.35 3.71
N GLU A 95 -13.97 21.67 3.77
CA GLU A 95 -12.88 21.81 2.80
C GLU A 95 -13.37 21.54 1.38
N LEU A 96 -14.02 20.40 1.16
CA LEU A 96 -14.46 19.99 -0.17
C LEU A 96 -15.53 20.93 -0.73
N ASN A 97 -16.46 21.38 0.12
CA ASN A 97 -17.47 22.36 -0.28
C ASN A 97 -16.86 23.70 -0.67
N ALA A 98 -15.97 24.26 0.16
CA ALA A 98 -15.32 25.54 -0.11
C ALA A 98 -14.49 25.48 -1.40
N ARG A 99 -13.71 24.41 -1.55
CA ARG A 99 -12.89 24.18 -2.73
C ARG A 99 -13.74 24.08 -4.00
N ARG A 100 -14.79 23.27 -3.97
CA ARG A 100 -15.66 23.06 -5.13
C ARG A 100 -16.47 24.32 -5.47
N ALA A 101 -16.87 25.11 -4.48
CA ALA A 101 -17.54 26.41 -4.72
C ALA A 101 -16.68 27.35 -5.58
N THR A 102 -15.37 27.41 -5.33
CA THR A 102 -14.45 28.20 -6.15
C THR A 102 -14.12 27.52 -7.47
N ALA A 103 -13.75 26.22 -7.44
CA ALA A 103 -13.31 25.51 -8.62
C ALA A 103 -14.41 25.47 -9.69
N TYR A 104 -15.64 25.15 -9.32
CA TYR A 104 -16.78 24.97 -10.21
C TYR A 104 -17.55 26.26 -10.50
N GLN A 105 -17.10 27.42 -10.03
CA GLN A 105 -17.84 28.68 -10.16
C GLN A 105 -18.28 28.98 -11.61
N ASN A 106 -17.39 28.79 -12.58
CA ASN A 106 -17.71 29.00 -14.00
C ASN A 106 -18.70 27.98 -14.55
N ASP A 107 -18.62 26.73 -14.12
CA ASP A 107 -19.48 25.64 -14.57
C ASP A 107 -20.90 25.80 -13.99
N ILE A 108 -20.98 26.17 -12.70
CA ILE A 108 -22.21 26.56 -12.01
C ILE A 108 -22.88 27.74 -12.73
N GLN A 109 -22.10 28.76 -13.09
CA GLN A 109 -22.63 29.92 -13.83
C GLN A 109 -23.12 29.51 -15.23
N CYS A 110 -22.39 28.64 -15.94
CA CYS A 110 -22.79 28.13 -17.24
C CYS A 110 -24.18 27.45 -17.20
N VAL A 111 -24.39 26.56 -16.23
CA VAL A 111 -25.67 25.85 -16.03
C VAL A 111 -26.77 26.80 -15.55
N THR A 112 -26.45 27.76 -14.68
CA THR A 112 -27.39 28.79 -14.21
C THR A 112 -27.90 29.66 -15.36
N ASP A 113 -26.99 30.13 -16.23
CA ASP A 113 -27.35 30.92 -17.40
C ASP A 113 -28.17 30.10 -18.41
N PHE A 114 -27.88 28.80 -18.54
CA PHE A 114 -28.68 27.88 -19.33
C PHE A 114 -30.10 27.73 -18.79
N ALA A 115 -30.26 27.51 -17.48
CA ALA A 115 -31.56 27.41 -16.83
C ALA A 115 -32.40 28.67 -17.08
N GLN A 116 -31.81 29.86 -16.87
CA GLN A 116 -32.48 31.14 -17.13
C GLN A 116 -32.94 31.29 -18.58
N ARG A 117 -32.07 30.97 -19.56
CA ARG A 117 -32.43 31.02 -20.99
C ARG A 117 -33.54 30.02 -21.37
N ALA A 118 -33.54 28.85 -20.73
CA ALA A 118 -34.55 27.82 -20.93
C ALA A 118 -35.88 28.11 -20.22
N GLY A 119 -35.95 29.16 -19.38
CA GLY A 119 -37.14 29.46 -18.58
C GLY A 119 -37.32 28.50 -17.40
N LEU A 120 -36.24 27.91 -16.92
CA LEU A 120 -36.19 27.06 -15.73
C LEU A 120 -35.64 27.86 -14.54
N SER A 121 -36.09 27.49 -13.34
CA SER A 121 -35.60 28.07 -12.08
C SER A 121 -34.52 27.17 -11.47
N VAL A 122 -33.43 27.77 -10.98
CA VAL A 122 -32.45 27.07 -10.14
C VAL A 122 -32.98 27.09 -8.71
N ILE A 123 -33.28 25.91 -8.13
CA ILE A 123 -33.86 25.79 -6.79
C ILE A 123 -32.83 25.42 -5.72
N SER A 124 -31.71 24.78 -6.09
CA SER A 124 -30.54 24.62 -5.23
C SER A 124 -29.24 24.61 -6.03
N ILE A 125 -28.16 25.09 -5.40
CA ILE A 125 -26.78 24.98 -5.88
C ILE A 125 -25.94 24.45 -4.72
N GLU A 126 -25.35 23.28 -4.90
CA GLU A 126 -24.66 22.53 -3.85
C GLU A 126 -23.26 22.14 -4.35
N PRO A 127 -22.29 23.07 -4.28
CA PRO A 127 -20.97 22.85 -4.88
C PRO A 127 -20.24 21.64 -4.31
N GLY A 128 -20.35 21.42 -2.99
CA GLY A 128 -19.82 20.23 -2.33
C GLY A 128 -20.26 18.94 -3.00
N ARG A 129 -21.51 18.85 -3.48
CA ARG A 129 -22.08 17.68 -4.15
C ARG A 129 -21.98 17.73 -5.68
N ARG A 130 -21.39 18.80 -6.24
CA ARG A 130 -21.40 19.13 -7.68
C ARG A 130 -22.81 19.16 -8.30
N LEU A 131 -23.81 19.52 -7.49
CA LEU A 131 -25.22 19.39 -7.86
C LEU A 131 -25.87 20.77 -8.03
N LEU A 132 -26.63 20.93 -9.10
CA LEU A 132 -27.64 21.97 -9.25
C LEU A 132 -29.01 21.32 -9.46
N LYS A 133 -30.02 21.75 -8.69
CA LYS A 133 -31.41 21.34 -8.94
C LYS A 133 -32.14 22.41 -9.73
N LEU A 134 -32.78 21.99 -10.82
CA LEU A 134 -33.58 22.87 -11.67
C LEU A 134 -35.05 22.46 -11.61
N ARG A 135 -35.95 23.44 -11.72
CA ARG A 135 -37.40 23.23 -11.76
C ARG A 135 -38.06 24.05 -12.86
N GLY A 136 -39.04 23.48 -13.55
CA GLY A 136 -39.89 24.21 -14.49
C GLY A 136 -41.03 23.36 -15.03
N PRO A 137 -41.94 23.97 -15.83
CA PRO A 137 -43.03 23.23 -16.46
C PRO A 137 -42.49 22.25 -17.51
N ALA A 138 -43.15 21.10 -17.68
CA ALA A 138 -42.70 20.02 -18.54
C ALA A 138 -42.36 20.48 -19.97
N ALA A 139 -43.16 21.36 -20.57
CA ALA A 139 -42.89 21.88 -21.91
C ALA A 139 -41.55 22.62 -22.02
N ARG A 140 -41.12 23.31 -20.96
CA ARG A 140 -39.81 23.99 -20.92
C ARG A 140 -38.69 23.00 -20.66
N VAL A 141 -38.91 22.01 -19.80
CA VAL A 141 -37.94 20.94 -19.53
C VAL A 141 -37.69 20.09 -20.78
N GLU A 142 -38.74 19.66 -21.47
CA GLU A 142 -38.66 18.96 -22.76
C GLU A 142 -37.86 19.76 -23.80
N ALA A 143 -38.12 21.06 -23.92
CA ALA A 143 -37.39 21.93 -24.84
C ALA A 143 -35.93 22.16 -24.41
N ALA A 144 -35.65 22.25 -23.11
CA ALA A 144 -34.31 22.48 -22.58
C ALA A 144 -33.38 21.29 -22.82
N PHE A 145 -33.91 20.07 -22.67
CA PHE A 145 -33.16 18.82 -22.74
C PHE A 145 -33.39 18.03 -24.04
N SER A 146 -34.09 18.64 -25.00
CA SER A 146 -34.50 18.06 -26.30
C SER A 146 -35.03 16.64 -26.16
N THR A 147 -35.99 16.45 -25.24
CA THR A 147 -36.57 15.15 -24.93
C THR A 147 -38.10 15.21 -24.90
N LYS A 148 -38.76 14.06 -24.93
CA LYS A 148 -40.21 13.92 -24.81
C LYS A 148 -40.53 13.02 -23.63
N LEU A 149 -41.35 13.54 -22.72
CA LEU A 149 -41.76 12.84 -21.52
C LEU A 149 -43.14 12.21 -21.74
N GLY A 150 -43.35 11.03 -21.17
CA GLY A 150 -44.65 10.37 -21.15
C GLY A 150 -44.93 9.74 -19.81
N HIS A 151 -46.21 9.56 -19.50
CA HIS A 151 -46.66 8.73 -18.40
C HIS A 151 -46.80 7.29 -18.89
N TYR A 152 -46.22 6.35 -18.15
CA TYR A 152 -46.17 4.92 -18.47
C TYR A 152 -46.75 4.09 -17.31
N HIS A 153 -47.22 2.89 -17.63
CA HIS A 153 -47.64 1.89 -16.65
C HIS A 153 -47.10 0.49 -17.01
N ASP A 154 -46.42 -0.16 -16.07
CA ASP A 154 -45.79 -1.48 -16.25
C ASP A 154 -46.68 -2.65 -15.77
N GLY A 155 -47.96 -2.39 -15.51
CA GLY A 155 -48.90 -3.35 -14.92
C GLY A 155 -48.97 -3.28 -13.40
N LYS A 156 -47.98 -2.66 -12.74
CA LYS A 156 -47.94 -2.49 -11.28
C LYS A 156 -47.83 -1.03 -10.85
N ARG A 157 -47.12 -0.21 -11.63
CA ARG A 157 -46.67 1.13 -11.22
C ARG A 157 -46.89 2.14 -12.34
N HIS A 158 -47.26 3.35 -11.95
CA HIS A 158 -47.25 4.52 -12.81
C HIS A 158 -45.92 5.27 -12.66
N PHE A 159 -45.31 5.67 -13.78
CA PHE A 159 -44.11 6.50 -13.75
C PHE A 159 -44.05 7.41 -14.98
N ARG A 160 -43.36 8.54 -14.83
CA ARG A 160 -42.92 9.38 -15.95
C ARG A 160 -41.62 8.82 -16.52
N GLY A 161 -41.54 8.68 -17.84
CA GLY A 161 -40.35 8.18 -18.54
C GLY A 161 -40.05 8.94 -19.83
N ARG A 162 -38.93 8.58 -20.47
CA ARG A 162 -38.52 9.10 -21.78
C ARG A 162 -37.82 8.04 -22.62
N VAL A 163 -37.73 8.30 -23.92
CA VAL A 163 -37.04 7.44 -24.90
C VAL A 163 -36.03 8.28 -25.67
N GLY A 164 -34.90 7.68 -26.02
CA GLY A 164 -33.80 8.34 -26.70
C GLY A 164 -32.85 9.08 -25.76
N PRO A 165 -31.93 9.89 -26.28
CA PRO A 165 -30.95 10.62 -25.50
C PRO A 165 -31.50 11.94 -24.91
N VAL A 166 -30.78 12.47 -23.92
CA VAL A 166 -30.85 13.89 -23.55
C VAL A 166 -29.87 14.65 -24.43
N GLN A 167 -30.27 15.83 -24.92
CA GLN A 167 -29.35 16.72 -25.61
C GLN A 167 -29.27 18.07 -24.92
N LEU A 168 -28.09 18.67 -24.94
CA LEU A 168 -27.79 19.97 -24.34
C LEU A 168 -27.03 20.84 -25.35
N PRO A 169 -27.08 22.17 -25.24
CA PRO A 169 -26.14 23.03 -25.94
C PRO A 169 -24.70 22.59 -25.64
N GLU A 170 -23.83 22.61 -26.65
CA GLU A 170 -22.44 22.11 -26.56
C GLU A 170 -21.66 22.67 -25.35
N ASP A 171 -21.82 23.96 -25.05
CA ASP A 171 -21.15 24.61 -23.91
C ASP A 171 -21.63 24.11 -22.55
N VAL A 172 -22.89 23.67 -22.46
CA VAL A 172 -23.48 23.09 -21.25
C VAL A 172 -23.12 21.61 -21.14
N ALA A 173 -23.20 20.86 -22.24
CA ALA A 173 -22.80 19.45 -22.31
C ALA A 173 -21.32 19.25 -21.95
N ALA A 174 -20.47 20.26 -22.19
CA ALA A 174 -19.06 20.23 -21.82
C ALA A 174 -18.86 20.13 -20.30
N VAL A 175 -19.74 20.72 -19.49
CA VAL A 175 -19.59 20.80 -18.02
C VAL A 175 -20.53 19.87 -17.24
N VAL A 176 -21.56 19.31 -17.87
CA VAL A 176 -22.56 18.42 -17.23
C VAL A 176 -22.18 16.95 -17.37
N GLU A 177 -22.15 16.22 -16.25
CA GLU A 177 -21.97 14.77 -16.18
C GLU A 177 -23.26 14.02 -16.46
N ALA A 178 -24.35 14.45 -15.82
CA ALA A 178 -25.65 13.80 -15.89
C ALA A 178 -26.82 14.77 -15.70
N VAL A 179 -27.93 14.43 -16.34
CA VAL A 179 -29.26 15.02 -16.10
C VAL A 179 -30.19 13.90 -15.64
N LEU A 180 -30.53 13.92 -14.34
CA LEU A 180 -31.34 12.90 -13.68
C LEU A 180 -32.71 13.44 -13.26
N GLY A 181 -33.69 12.56 -13.03
CA GLY A 181 -35.04 12.94 -12.57
C GLY A 181 -36.05 13.25 -13.68
N LEU A 182 -35.61 13.24 -14.95
CA LEU A 182 -36.49 13.26 -16.11
C LEU A 182 -37.36 11.99 -16.17
N ASP A 183 -36.74 10.85 -15.88
CA ASP A 183 -37.38 9.54 -15.74
C ASP A 183 -37.55 9.25 -14.24
N THR A 184 -38.71 8.74 -13.86
CA THR A 184 -39.12 8.42 -12.48
C THR A 184 -39.44 6.93 -12.33
N ARG A 185 -39.05 6.12 -13.31
CA ARG A 185 -39.08 4.67 -13.19
C ARG A 185 -38.25 4.26 -11.97
N PRO A 186 -38.77 3.34 -11.14
CA PRO A 186 -38.01 2.74 -10.06
C PRO A 186 -36.64 2.25 -10.54
N VAL A 187 -35.59 2.67 -9.85
CA VAL A 187 -34.22 2.35 -10.23
C VAL A 187 -33.70 1.13 -9.46
N ALA A 188 -34.28 0.85 -8.31
CA ALA A 188 -33.84 -0.20 -7.41
C ALA A 188 -35.02 -0.89 -6.72
N GLU A 189 -34.74 -2.05 -6.14
CA GLU A 189 -35.62 -2.80 -5.26
C GLU A 189 -34.93 -3.03 -3.92
N SER A 190 -35.72 -3.15 -2.85
CA SER A 190 -35.25 -3.55 -1.52
C SER A 190 -34.72 -4.99 -1.57
N ARG A 191 -33.68 -5.31 -0.81
CA ARG A 191 -33.01 -6.62 -0.79
C ARG A 191 -33.38 -7.47 0.44
N VAL A 192 -34.64 -7.39 0.86
CA VAL A 192 -35.21 -8.16 1.97
C VAL A 192 -36.02 -9.33 1.43
N VAL A 193 -35.86 -10.51 2.03
CA VAL A 193 -36.57 -11.73 1.62
C VAL A 193 -37.35 -12.32 2.79
N GLN A 194 -38.62 -12.68 2.51
CA GLN A 194 -39.60 -13.32 3.40
C GLN A 194 -39.82 -12.61 4.75
N LEU A 195 -40.99 -11.98 4.92
CA LEU A 195 -41.51 -11.56 6.23
C LEU A 195 -42.47 -12.65 6.73
N ARG A 196 -42.04 -13.50 7.66
CA ARG A 196 -42.89 -14.53 8.30
C ARG A 196 -42.96 -14.31 9.80
N ASP A 197 -44.09 -14.68 10.39
CA ASP A 197 -44.28 -14.65 11.84
C ASP A 197 -43.14 -15.40 12.54
N ALA A 198 -42.47 -14.73 13.50
CA ALA A 198 -41.34 -15.29 14.23
C ALA A 198 -41.72 -16.53 15.06
N ALA A 199 -42.99 -16.71 15.42
CA ALA A 199 -43.47 -17.93 16.07
C ALA A 199 -43.46 -19.15 15.12
N ALA A 200 -43.50 -18.92 13.79
CA ALA A 200 -43.55 -19.95 12.77
C ALA A 200 -42.17 -20.29 12.17
N MET A 201 -41.18 -19.42 12.31
CA MET A 201 -39.80 -19.63 11.82
C MET A 201 -38.76 -19.21 12.86
N PRO A 202 -37.89 -20.13 13.33
CA PRO A 202 -36.80 -19.78 14.23
C PRO A 202 -35.86 -18.76 13.59
N GLY A 203 -35.33 -17.85 14.39
CA GLY A 203 -34.40 -16.80 13.96
C GLY A 203 -33.65 -16.21 15.16
N TYR A 204 -32.83 -15.20 14.91
CA TYR A 204 -31.99 -14.55 15.93
C TYR A 204 -32.26 -13.05 15.98
N LEU A 205 -32.20 -12.47 17.17
CA LEU A 205 -32.19 -11.02 17.30
C LEU A 205 -30.88 -10.45 16.73
N PRO A 206 -30.86 -9.24 16.17
CA PRO A 206 -29.65 -8.70 15.54
C PRO A 206 -28.42 -8.65 16.45
N ASN A 207 -28.59 -8.32 17.74
CA ASN A 207 -27.50 -8.33 18.71
C ASN A 207 -26.95 -9.75 18.99
N GLN A 208 -27.78 -10.78 18.86
CA GLN A 208 -27.35 -12.18 18.96
C GLN A 208 -26.53 -12.59 17.72
N VAL A 209 -26.91 -12.14 16.53
CA VAL A 209 -26.11 -12.37 15.30
C VAL A 209 -24.75 -11.69 15.42
N GLY A 210 -24.69 -10.44 15.90
CA GLY A 210 -23.43 -9.77 16.19
C GLY A 210 -22.56 -10.57 17.18
N ALA A 211 -23.16 -11.13 18.23
CA ALA A 211 -22.44 -11.98 19.18
C ALA A 211 -21.94 -13.30 18.56
N LEU A 212 -22.69 -13.91 17.64
CA LEU A 212 -22.28 -15.12 16.92
C LEU A 212 -21.05 -14.89 16.02
N TYR A 213 -20.88 -13.67 15.49
CA TYR A 213 -19.69 -13.24 14.76
C TYR A 213 -18.61 -12.60 15.64
N ASP A 214 -18.71 -12.75 16.96
CA ASP A 214 -17.74 -12.25 17.93
C ASP A 214 -17.53 -10.72 17.84
N PHE A 215 -18.62 -9.96 17.68
CA PHE A 215 -18.53 -8.50 17.63
C PHE A 215 -18.08 -7.91 18.97
N PRO A 216 -17.27 -6.84 18.96
CA PRO A 216 -16.64 -6.30 20.16
C PRO A 216 -17.68 -5.71 21.13
N THR A 217 -17.61 -6.10 22.39
CA THR A 217 -18.49 -5.58 23.46
C THR A 217 -17.92 -4.35 24.19
N ALA A 218 -16.68 -3.97 23.89
CA ALA A 218 -15.99 -2.83 24.51
C ALA A 218 -16.38 -1.46 23.92
N ALA A 219 -17.24 -1.44 22.91
CA ALA A 219 -17.76 -0.26 22.22
C ALA A 219 -19.27 -0.41 22.02
N SER A 220 -19.96 0.70 21.81
CA SER A 220 -21.41 0.71 21.52
C SER A 220 -21.80 1.60 20.35
N GLY A 221 -20.85 2.34 19.76
CA GLY A 221 -21.07 3.32 18.70
C GLY A 221 -21.29 4.74 19.21
N VAL A 222 -20.97 5.05 20.48
CA VAL A 222 -21.20 6.38 21.06
C VAL A 222 -20.43 7.46 20.29
N GLY A 223 -21.12 8.56 19.99
CA GLY A 223 -20.55 9.68 19.24
C GLY A 223 -20.42 9.44 17.74
N GLN A 224 -20.86 8.28 17.24
CA GLN A 224 -20.88 7.96 15.81
C GLN A 224 -22.28 8.14 15.22
N CYS A 225 -22.36 8.24 13.90
CA CYS A 225 -23.61 8.29 13.14
C CYS A 225 -23.57 7.34 11.94
N ILE A 226 -24.62 6.54 11.80
CA ILE A 226 -24.88 5.67 10.65
C ILE A 226 -25.96 6.35 9.79
N ALA A 227 -25.71 6.45 8.49
CA ALA A 227 -26.69 6.87 7.51
C ALA A 227 -27.33 5.64 6.83
N LEU A 228 -28.66 5.61 6.78
CA LEU A 228 -29.43 4.60 6.03
C LEU A 228 -30.07 5.29 4.83
N ILE A 229 -29.98 4.68 3.65
CA ILE A 229 -30.52 5.24 2.40
C ILE A 229 -31.79 4.49 2.02
N GLU A 230 -32.94 5.17 2.07
CA GLU A 230 -34.25 4.54 1.89
C GLU A 230 -35.02 5.15 0.72
N LEU A 231 -35.46 4.29 -0.21
CA LEU A 231 -36.14 4.70 -1.44
C LEU A 231 -37.68 4.66 -1.34
N GLY A 232 -38.22 4.40 -0.15
CA GLY A 232 -39.66 4.37 0.12
C GLY A 232 -39.97 3.80 1.51
N GLY A 233 -41.26 3.82 1.87
CA GLY A 233 -41.74 3.30 3.15
C GLY A 233 -41.41 4.20 4.34
N GLY A 234 -41.36 3.58 5.53
CA GLY A 234 -41.02 4.28 6.75
C GLY A 234 -40.85 3.36 7.96
N TYR A 235 -40.58 3.96 9.12
CA TYR A 235 -40.50 3.29 10.41
C TYR A 235 -41.45 3.93 11.43
N LEU A 236 -41.86 3.11 12.40
CA LEU A 236 -42.58 3.54 13.59
C LEU A 236 -41.64 3.54 14.79
N ASP A 237 -41.68 4.60 15.60
CA ASP A 237 -40.91 4.67 16.84
C ASP A 237 -41.29 3.54 17.82
N SER A 238 -42.56 3.12 17.81
CA SER A 238 -43.05 2.02 18.63
C SER A 238 -42.42 0.68 18.26
N ASP A 239 -42.19 0.44 16.96
CA ASP A 239 -41.57 -0.81 16.48
C ASP A 239 -40.09 -0.84 16.86
N THR A 240 -39.41 0.30 16.67
CA THR A 240 -38.03 0.48 17.14
C THR A 240 -37.96 0.20 18.64
N GLN A 241 -38.78 0.85 19.46
CA GLN A 241 -38.77 0.64 20.90
C GLN A 241 -39.03 -0.82 21.29
N ALA A 242 -39.99 -1.49 20.65
CA ALA A 242 -40.30 -2.90 20.91
C ALA A 242 -39.14 -3.82 20.52
N ALA A 243 -38.49 -3.60 19.38
CA ALA A 243 -37.34 -4.38 18.94
C ALA A 243 -36.16 -4.26 19.91
N PHE A 244 -35.83 -3.03 20.33
CA PHE A 244 -34.74 -2.81 21.30
C PHE A 244 -35.07 -3.35 22.69
N GLN A 245 -36.34 -3.30 23.11
CA GLN A 245 -36.79 -3.98 24.32
C GLN A 245 -36.60 -5.51 24.21
N ALA A 246 -36.92 -6.11 23.07
CA ALA A 246 -36.70 -7.55 22.84
C ALA A 246 -35.21 -7.92 22.85
N MET A 247 -34.34 -7.04 22.35
CA MET A 247 -32.88 -7.17 22.41
C MET A 247 -32.28 -6.94 23.79
N GLY A 248 -33.04 -6.38 24.74
CA GLY A 248 -32.50 -5.96 26.05
C GLY A 248 -31.56 -4.76 25.95
N LEU A 249 -31.72 -3.92 24.93
CA LEU A 249 -30.88 -2.76 24.63
C LEU A 249 -31.68 -1.45 24.72
N PRO A 250 -31.02 -0.30 25.00
CA PRO A 250 -31.65 1.00 24.83
C PRO A 250 -31.85 1.31 23.32
N PRO A 251 -32.98 1.91 22.92
CA PRO A 251 -33.18 2.29 21.52
C PRO A 251 -32.23 3.44 21.13
N PRO A 252 -31.60 3.38 19.94
CA PRO A 252 -30.74 4.43 19.43
C PRO A 252 -31.57 5.67 19.08
N ARG A 253 -30.89 6.82 18.93
CA ARG A 253 -31.55 8.01 18.40
C ARG A 253 -31.70 7.89 16.88
N VAL A 254 -32.92 7.64 16.43
CA VAL A 254 -33.27 7.63 15.00
C VAL A 254 -33.80 8.99 14.58
N VAL A 255 -33.36 9.49 13.42
CA VAL A 255 -33.84 10.75 12.82
C VAL A 255 -34.11 10.55 11.34
N ALA A 256 -35.27 11.00 10.87
CA ALA A 256 -35.59 11.01 9.44
C ALA A 256 -35.06 12.30 8.78
N VAL A 257 -34.39 12.14 7.64
CA VAL A 257 -33.88 13.23 6.80
C VAL A 257 -34.59 13.17 5.46
N SER A 258 -35.23 14.28 5.06
CA SER A 258 -35.95 14.36 3.78
C SER A 258 -34.99 14.73 2.66
N VAL A 259 -35.00 13.92 1.59
CA VAL A 259 -34.29 14.20 0.33
C VAL A 259 -35.31 14.14 -0.80
N ASP A 260 -35.34 15.19 -1.64
CA ASP A 260 -36.26 15.28 -2.78
C ASP A 260 -37.74 15.01 -2.45
N HIS A 261 -38.18 15.56 -1.31
CA HIS A 261 -39.54 15.42 -0.76
C HIS A 261 -39.88 14.00 -0.26
N GLY A 262 -38.92 13.07 -0.25
CA GLY A 262 -39.05 11.81 0.46
C GLY A 262 -39.18 12.04 1.96
N VAL A 263 -40.09 11.32 2.61
CA VAL A 263 -40.38 11.47 4.04
C VAL A 263 -40.59 10.10 4.67
N ASN A 264 -40.43 10.01 5.99
CA ASN A 264 -40.80 8.81 6.75
C ASN A 264 -42.33 8.60 6.63
N GLN A 265 -42.75 7.60 5.86
CA GLN A 265 -44.16 7.35 5.57
C GLN A 265 -44.51 5.85 5.69
N PRO A 266 -44.56 5.32 6.92
CA PRO A 266 -44.90 3.92 7.14
C PRO A 266 -46.35 3.65 6.69
N SER A 267 -46.56 2.51 6.04
CA SER A 267 -47.84 2.01 5.57
C SER A 267 -47.87 0.47 5.66
N PRO A 268 -48.91 -0.13 6.28
CA PRO A 268 -49.04 -1.59 6.38
C PRO A 268 -49.22 -2.28 5.02
N TYR A 269 -49.40 -1.52 3.95
CA TYR A 269 -49.49 -2.01 2.56
C TYR A 269 -48.18 -1.83 1.78
N SER A 270 -47.15 -1.26 2.40
CA SER A 270 -45.83 -1.03 1.82
C SER A 270 -44.89 -2.18 2.17
N GLY A 271 -44.33 -2.84 1.15
CA GLY A 271 -43.24 -3.82 1.36
C GLY A 271 -41.93 -3.18 1.81
N ALA A 272 -41.77 -1.86 1.62
CA ALA A 272 -40.55 -1.13 1.98
C ALA A 272 -40.39 -0.89 3.49
N ASP A 273 -41.48 -0.93 4.26
CA ASP A 273 -41.40 -0.71 5.71
C ASP A 273 -40.60 -1.80 6.42
N GLY A 274 -40.68 -3.03 5.92
CA GLY A 274 -39.86 -4.13 6.43
C GLY A 274 -38.37 -3.91 6.23
N GLU A 275 -37.98 -3.30 5.10
CA GLU A 275 -36.60 -2.92 4.79
C GLU A 275 -36.10 -1.82 5.73
N VAL A 276 -36.85 -0.72 5.85
CA VAL A 276 -36.49 0.40 6.73
C VAL A 276 -36.38 -0.06 8.19
N ALA A 277 -37.33 -0.88 8.65
CA ALA A 277 -37.31 -1.45 9.99
C ALA A 277 -36.11 -2.39 10.21
N LEU A 278 -35.79 -3.24 9.24
CA LEU A 278 -34.64 -4.14 9.25
C LEU A 278 -33.33 -3.34 9.39
N ASP A 279 -33.10 -2.36 8.53
CA ASP A 279 -31.88 -1.57 8.50
C ASP A 279 -31.64 -0.85 9.83
N ILE A 280 -32.67 -0.23 10.41
CA ILE A 280 -32.61 0.45 11.71
C ILE A 280 -32.29 -0.55 12.83
N GLN A 281 -33.01 -1.67 12.87
CA GLN A 281 -32.94 -2.61 13.99
C GLN A 281 -31.66 -3.43 13.97
N VAL A 282 -31.11 -3.75 12.79
CA VAL A 282 -29.83 -4.45 12.69
C VAL A 282 -28.67 -3.51 13.01
N ALA A 283 -28.60 -2.34 12.36
CA ALA A 283 -27.51 -1.40 12.59
C ALA A 283 -27.45 -0.95 14.05
N GLY A 284 -28.61 -0.59 14.63
CA GLY A 284 -28.69 -0.18 16.02
C GLY A 284 -28.61 -1.34 17.01
N GLY A 285 -29.07 -2.55 16.65
CA GLY A 285 -28.93 -3.73 17.50
C GLY A 285 -27.46 -4.11 17.73
N VAL A 286 -26.60 -3.85 16.75
CA VAL A 286 -25.14 -3.99 16.87
C VAL A 286 -24.49 -2.76 17.53
N ALA A 287 -24.88 -1.54 17.13
CA ALA A 287 -24.30 -0.29 17.61
C ALA A 287 -25.34 0.60 18.31
N PRO A 288 -25.82 0.20 19.51
CA PRO A 288 -26.95 0.87 20.17
C PRO A 288 -26.66 2.29 20.66
N GLY A 289 -25.38 2.65 20.82
CA GLY A 289 -24.92 3.99 21.16
C GLY A 289 -24.84 4.96 19.98
N ALA A 290 -24.97 4.47 18.74
CA ALA A 290 -24.89 5.29 17.54
C ALA A 290 -26.18 6.07 17.29
N LYS A 291 -26.04 7.23 16.64
CA LYS A 291 -27.16 7.93 16.01
C LYS A 291 -27.45 7.29 14.65
N ILE A 292 -28.73 7.10 14.32
CA ILE A 292 -29.16 6.58 13.01
C ILE A 292 -29.89 7.70 12.27
N ALA A 293 -29.37 8.11 11.12
CA ALA A 293 -29.98 9.10 10.23
C ALA A 293 -30.51 8.40 8.97
N VAL A 294 -31.83 8.42 8.79
CA VAL A 294 -32.52 7.70 7.70
C VAL A 294 -32.88 8.71 6.61
N TYR A 295 -32.23 8.62 5.45
CA TYR A 295 -32.39 9.54 4.33
C TYR A 295 -33.44 8.98 3.37
N PHE A 296 -34.65 9.54 3.45
CA PHE A 296 -35.77 9.16 2.60
C PHE A 296 -35.77 9.92 1.30
N THR A 297 -35.91 9.21 0.19
CA THR A 297 -35.98 9.78 -1.15
C THR A 297 -36.95 8.98 -2.04
N PRO A 298 -37.52 9.57 -3.10
CA PRO A 298 -38.23 8.80 -4.12
C PRO A 298 -37.32 7.77 -4.80
N ASN A 299 -37.83 6.56 -5.06
CA ASN A 299 -37.15 5.51 -5.84
C ASN A 299 -37.00 5.90 -7.31
N THR A 300 -35.97 6.68 -7.60
CA THR A 300 -35.61 7.17 -8.94
C THR A 300 -34.10 7.28 -9.04
N ASP A 301 -33.56 7.36 -10.26
CA ASP A 301 -32.12 7.55 -10.46
C ASP A 301 -31.58 8.83 -9.79
N ALA A 302 -32.31 9.95 -9.92
CA ALA A 302 -31.99 11.19 -9.22
C ALA A 302 -32.05 11.04 -7.70
N GLY A 303 -33.18 10.53 -7.19
CA GLY A 303 -33.40 10.41 -5.75
C GLY A 303 -32.33 9.58 -5.07
N PHE A 304 -31.97 8.44 -5.66
CA PHE A 304 -30.97 7.55 -5.07
C PHE A 304 -29.58 8.22 -5.00
N VAL A 305 -29.11 8.82 -6.10
CA VAL A 305 -27.82 9.56 -6.10
C VAL A 305 -27.88 10.76 -5.16
N ASN A 306 -29.01 11.44 -5.10
CA ASN A 306 -29.21 12.59 -4.22
C ASN A 306 -29.17 12.18 -2.74
N ALA A 307 -29.74 11.04 -2.35
CA ALA A 307 -29.69 10.58 -0.97
C ALA A 307 -28.26 10.19 -0.54
N VAL A 308 -27.53 9.47 -1.39
CA VAL A 308 -26.13 9.11 -1.11
C VAL A 308 -25.24 10.35 -0.97
N THR A 309 -25.36 11.31 -1.91
CA THR A 309 -24.58 12.56 -1.83
C THR A 309 -25.05 13.46 -0.68
N ALA A 310 -26.33 13.49 -0.33
CA ALA A 310 -26.83 14.24 0.82
C ALA A 310 -26.22 13.67 2.11
N ALA A 311 -26.26 12.36 2.31
CA ALA A 311 -25.67 11.71 3.48
C ALA A 311 -24.16 11.92 3.55
N ALA A 312 -23.45 11.73 2.44
CA ALA A 312 -21.99 11.92 2.41
C ALA A 312 -21.59 13.34 2.80
N HIS A 313 -22.34 14.36 2.36
CA HIS A 313 -22.04 15.77 2.60
C HIS A 313 -22.81 16.39 3.78
N ASP A 314 -23.53 15.61 4.57
CA ASP A 314 -24.32 16.10 5.70
C ASP A 314 -23.41 16.64 6.82
N THR A 315 -23.49 17.95 7.07
CA THR A 315 -22.73 18.66 8.12
C THR A 315 -23.50 18.80 9.44
N THR A 316 -24.76 18.38 9.47
CA THR A 316 -25.63 18.37 10.66
C THR A 316 -25.58 17.01 11.37
N HIS A 317 -25.59 15.93 10.59
CA HIS A 317 -25.59 14.57 11.12
C HIS A 317 -24.22 13.89 11.05
N GLU A 318 -23.37 14.31 10.11
CA GLU A 318 -21.98 13.87 9.96
C GLU A 318 -21.78 12.34 10.03
N PRO A 319 -22.50 11.54 9.21
CA PRO A 319 -22.35 10.09 9.24
C PRO A 319 -20.92 9.67 8.88
N GLY A 320 -20.38 8.71 9.64
CA GLY A 320 -19.09 8.05 9.36
C GLY A 320 -19.26 6.75 8.56
N VAL A 321 -20.49 6.26 8.46
CA VAL A 321 -20.86 5.04 7.73
C VAL A 321 -22.19 5.25 7.02
N ILE A 322 -22.32 4.74 5.80
CA ILE A 322 -23.56 4.67 5.02
C ILE A 322 -23.89 3.18 4.79
N SER A 323 -25.13 2.78 5.04
CA SER A 323 -25.69 1.48 4.66
C SER A 323 -26.73 1.66 3.57
N ILE A 324 -26.72 0.76 2.59
CA ILE A 324 -27.63 0.77 1.45
C ILE A 324 -28.14 -0.65 1.19
N SER A 325 -29.43 -0.85 1.43
CA SER A 325 -30.13 -2.14 1.22
C SER A 325 -31.01 -2.14 -0.04
N TRP A 326 -30.70 -1.25 -0.98
CA TRP A 326 -31.42 -1.05 -2.24
C TRP A 326 -30.50 -1.20 -3.44
N GLY A 327 -30.94 -1.91 -4.47
CA GLY A 327 -30.11 -2.13 -5.67
C GLY A 327 -30.88 -2.66 -6.88
N SER A 328 -30.19 -2.73 -8.01
CA SER A 328 -30.60 -3.47 -9.21
C SER A 328 -29.41 -3.80 -10.10
N ALA A 329 -29.56 -4.81 -10.96
CA ALA A 329 -28.54 -5.23 -11.89
C ALA A 329 -27.92 -4.03 -12.60
N GLU A 330 -26.59 -3.96 -12.66
CA GLU A 330 -25.88 -2.80 -13.19
C GLU A 330 -26.29 -2.44 -14.63
N MET A 331 -26.77 -3.41 -15.40
CA MET A 331 -27.31 -3.21 -16.75
C MET A 331 -28.62 -2.40 -16.81
N ASN A 332 -29.38 -2.34 -15.72
CA ASN A 332 -30.64 -1.57 -15.64
C ASN A 332 -30.39 -0.07 -15.49
N TRP A 333 -29.16 0.33 -15.16
CA TRP A 333 -28.77 1.71 -14.97
C TRP A 333 -28.36 2.35 -16.29
N THR A 334 -28.75 3.61 -16.49
CA THR A 334 -28.13 4.39 -17.58
C THR A 334 -26.67 4.65 -17.25
N PRO A 335 -25.76 4.63 -18.24
CA PRO A 335 -24.34 4.88 -17.97
C PRO A 335 -24.08 6.22 -17.27
N GLN A 336 -24.89 7.27 -17.51
CA GLN A 336 -24.75 8.54 -16.78
C GLN A 336 -25.09 8.41 -15.29
N ALA A 337 -26.17 7.68 -14.94
CA ALA A 337 -26.61 7.53 -13.55
C ALA A 337 -25.62 6.66 -12.78
N LEU A 338 -25.17 5.55 -13.38
CA LEU A 338 -24.15 4.67 -12.81
C LEU A 338 -22.83 5.41 -12.55
N ARG A 339 -22.33 6.21 -13.53
CA ARG A 339 -21.12 7.02 -13.32
C ARG A 339 -21.28 8.05 -12.20
N THR A 340 -22.43 8.71 -12.14
CA THR A 340 -22.70 9.74 -11.13
C THR A 340 -22.79 9.13 -9.73
N MET A 341 -23.51 8.00 -9.58
CA MET A 341 -23.56 7.24 -8.32
C MET A 341 -22.17 6.75 -7.91
N ASN A 342 -21.40 6.19 -8.85
CA ASN A 342 -20.02 5.77 -8.58
C ASN A 342 -19.14 6.94 -8.13
N SER A 343 -19.34 8.14 -8.70
CA SER A 343 -18.64 9.33 -8.26
C SER A 343 -19.10 9.81 -6.87
N ALA A 344 -20.37 9.64 -6.50
CA ALA A 344 -20.87 9.92 -5.16
C ALA A 344 -20.25 8.99 -4.11
N LEU A 345 -20.11 7.70 -4.44
CA LEU A 345 -19.44 6.72 -3.57
C LEU A 345 -17.94 7.03 -3.43
N ARG A 346 -17.29 7.46 -4.52
CA ARG A 346 -15.90 7.96 -4.46
C ARG A 346 -15.77 9.19 -3.56
N ASP A 347 -16.72 10.13 -3.61
CA ASP A 347 -16.74 11.30 -2.75
C ASP A 347 -16.90 10.88 -1.26
N ALA A 348 -17.77 9.91 -0.97
CA ALA A 348 -17.94 9.35 0.37
C ALA A 348 -16.62 8.72 0.90
N ALA A 349 -15.94 7.92 0.07
CA ALA A 349 -14.64 7.34 0.41
C ALA A 349 -13.60 8.42 0.78
N ALA A 350 -13.53 9.50 0.00
CA ALA A 350 -12.63 10.62 0.26
C ALA A 350 -12.99 11.45 1.50
N LEU A 351 -14.26 11.48 1.89
CA LEU A 351 -14.74 12.10 3.12
C LEU A 351 -14.55 11.21 4.35
N GLY A 352 -13.91 10.05 4.19
CA GLY A 352 -13.67 9.12 5.28
C GLY A 352 -14.91 8.36 5.71
N ILE A 353 -15.82 8.08 4.78
CA ILE A 353 -17.08 7.37 5.04
C ILE A 353 -17.00 5.96 4.43
N SER A 354 -17.33 4.94 5.23
CA SER A 354 -17.49 3.57 4.73
C SER A 354 -18.90 3.40 4.15
N VAL A 355 -19.03 2.82 2.95
CA VAL A 355 -20.34 2.57 2.33
C VAL A 355 -20.54 1.08 2.12
N PHE A 356 -21.51 0.49 2.83
CA PHE A 356 -21.89 -0.91 2.73
C PHE A 356 -23.15 -1.05 1.89
N VAL A 357 -23.13 -1.99 0.94
CA VAL A 357 -24.24 -2.17 -0.02
C VAL A 357 -24.60 -3.65 -0.12
N ALA A 358 -25.86 -3.99 0.07
CA ALA A 358 -26.38 -5.34 -0.13
C ALA A 358 -26.08 -5.84 -1.57
N ALA A 359 -25.55 -7.06 -1.71
CA ALA A 359 -25.12 -7.59 -3.00
C ALA A 359 -26.25 -8.18 -3.86
N GLY A 360 -27.48 -8.25 -3.32
CA GLY A 360 -28.67 -8.79 -3.98
C GLY A 360 -29.10 -10.15 -3.43
N ASP A 361 -30.34 -10.55 -3.70
CA ASP A 361 -30.94 -11.79 -3.16
C ASP A 361 -31.54 -12.71 -4.23
N ASN A 362 -31.33 -12.34 -5.49
CA ASN A 362 -31.84 -13.07 -6.63
C ASN A 362 -30.73 -13.87 -7.32
N LEU A 363 -29.82 -14.43 -6.49
CA LEU A 363 -28.73 -15.31 -6.91
C LEU A 363 -27.81 -14.61 -7.93
N ALA A 364 -26.99 -15.37 -8.67
CA ALA A 364 -26.07 -14.81 -9.65
C ALA A 364 -26.75 -14.09 -10.84
N THR A 365 -28.06 -14.22 -11.02
CA THR A 365 -28.80 -13.62 -12.15
C THR A 365 -29.40 -12.25 -11.82
N ASP A 366 -29.38 -11.86 -10.55
CA ASP A 366 -30.01 -10.65 -10.02
C ASP A 366 -31.44 -10.40 -10.56
N GLY A 367 -32.23 -11.47 -10.63
CA GLY A 367 -33.63 -11.44 -11.08
C GLY A 367 -33.84 -11.30 -12.59
N ILE A 368 -32.77 -11.26 -13.39
CA ILE A 368 -32.84 -11.13 -14.85
C ILE A 368 -32.87 -12.52 -15.52
N ASN A 369 -33.88 -12.75 -16.36
CA ASN A 369 -34.06 -14.02 -17.07
C ASN A 369 -33.63 -13.93 -18.54
N ASP A 370 -32.35 -13.62 -18.79
CA ASP A 370 -31.75 -13.53 -20.13
C ASP A 370 -30.66 -14.59 -20.38
N GLY A 371 -30.52 -15.54 -19.46
CA GLY A 371 -29.52 -16.60 -19.53
C GLY A 371 -28.11 -16.17 -19.14
N LYS A 372 -27.95 -15.03 -18.44
CA LYS A 372 -26.66 -14.49 -18.00
C LYS A 372 -26.63 -14.20 -16.50
N ALA A 373 -25.42 -14.13 -15.95
CA ALA A 373 -25.18 -13.63 -14.60
C ALA A 373 -25.13 -12.10 -14.60
N HIS A 374 -25.62 -11.47 -13.54
CA HIS A 374 -25.64 -10.02 -13.36
C HIS A 374 -25.24 -9.68 -11.94
N VAL A 375 -24.41 -8.64 -11.78
CA VAL A 375 -24.08 -8.11 -10.46
C VAL A 375 -24.94 -6.89 -10.14
N ASP A 376 -25.34 -6.78 -8.88
CA ASP A 376 -26.14 -5.66 -8.38
C ASP A 376 -25.31 -4.37 -8.30
N PHE A 377 -25.94 -3.24 -8.63
CA PHE A 377 -25.42 -1.89 -8.41
C PHE A 377 -26.37 -1.13 -7.45
N PRO A 378 -25.85 -0.49 -6.38
CA PRO A 378 -24.47 0.02 -6.25
C PRO A 378 -23.37 -0.93 -5.75
N ALA A 379 -23.66 -2.18 -5.39
CA ALA A 379 -22.66 -3.10 -4.82
C ALA A 379 -21.46 -3.35 -5.75
N SER A 380 -21.66 -3.32 -7.08
CA SER A 380 -20.58 -3.48 -8.06
C SER A 380 -19.63 -2.29 -8.19
N SER A 381 -19.93 -1.13 -7.55
CA SER A 381 -19.00 0.00 -7.52
C SER A 381 -17.68 -0.40 -6.82
N PRO A 382 -16.51 0.02 -7.34
CA PRO A 382 -15.22 -0.15 -6.66
C PRO A 382 -15.05 0.72 -5.41
N TRP A 383 -16.01 1.62 -5.12
CA TRP A 383 -16.00 2.50 -3.94
C TRP A 383 -17.06 2.11 -2.91
N ALA A 384 -17.79 1.02 -3.14
CA ALA A 384 -18.72 0.41 -2.19
C ALA A 384 -18.13 -0.92 -1.68
N ILE A 385 -18.52 -1.29 -0.46
CA ILE A 385 -18.24 -2.59 0.14
C ILE A 385 -19.48 -3.47 -0.09
N GLY A 386 -19.40 -4.35 -1.08
CA GLY A 386 -20.48 -5.27 -1.44
C GLY A 386 -20.65 -6.36 -0.39
N CYS A 387 -21.88 -6.53 0.09
CA CYS A 387 -22.25 -7.38 1.22
C CYS A 387 -23.07 -8.59 0.74
N GLY A 388 -22.43 -9.75 0.65
CA GLY A 388 -23.06 -11.03 0.32
C GLY A 388 -23.69 -11.75 1.50
N GLY A 389 -24.27 -12.91 1.22
CA GLY A 389 -25.09 -13.67 2.16
C GLY A 389 -24.62 -15.11 2.37
N THR A 390 -24.61 -15.53 3.64
CA THR A 390 -24.41 -16.92 4.08
C THR A 390 -25.65 -17.47 4.76
N ALA A 391 -25.67 -18.77 4.99
CA ALA A 391 -26.63 -19.48 5.84
C ALA A 391 -25.87 -20.12 7.00
N ILE A 392 -26.30 -19.87 8.24
CA ILE A 392 -25.64 -20.39 9.45
C ILE A 392 -26.43 -21.53 10.10
N THR A 393 -25.70 -22.49 10.66
CA THR A 393 -26.22 -23.43 11.66
C THR A 393 -25.58 -23.11 13.00
N VAL A 394 -26.40 -22.97 14.04
CA VAL A 394 -25.94 -22.63 15.38
C VAL A 394 -26.22 -23.79 16.33
N ALA A 395 -25.22 -24.19 17.11
CA ALA A 395 -25.37 -25.09 18.24
C ALA A 395 -24.55 -24.56 19.42
N HIS A 396 -25.08 -24.71 20.65
CA HIS A 396 -24.41 -24.26 21.87
C HIS A 396 -23.95 -22.79 21.83
N HIS A 397 -24.79 -21.89 21.25
CA HIS A 397 -24.49 -20.46 21.09
C HIS A 397 -23.28 -20.12 20.21
N ALA A 398 -22.86 -21.02 19.31
CA ALA A 398 -21.80 -20.78 18.34
C ALA A 398 -22.22 -21.25 16.95
N ILE A 399 -21.70 -20.61 15.91
CA ILE A 399 -21.85 -21.06 14.51
C ILE A 399 -21.04 -22.35 14.36
N THR A 400 -21.71 -23.46 14.05
CA THR A 400 -21.07 -24.76 13.82
C THR A 400 -20.88 -25.08 12.35
N ASP A 401 -21.71 -24.48 11.49
CA ASP A 401 -21.59 -24.59 10.03
C ASP A 401 -22.05 -23.29 9.38
N GLU A 402 -21.40 -22.91 8.29
CA GLU A 402 -21.78 -21.75 7.51
C GLU A 402 -21.40 -21.94 6.04
N SER A 403 -22.39 -21.73 5.16
CA SER A 403 -22.25 -21.94 3.72
C SER A 403 -22.90 -20.80 2.93
N VAL A 404 -22.71 -20.77 1.62
CA VAL A 404 -23.38 -19.78 0.75
C VAL A 404 -24.89 -19.88 0.90
N TRP A 405 -25.57 -18.76 1.11
CA TRP A 405 -27.04 -18.73 1.12
C TRP A 405 -27.61 -18.95 -0.29
N ASN A 406 -28.34 -20.06 -0.45
CA ASN A 406 -29.06 -20.40 -1.68
C ASN A 406 -30.24 -21.36 -1.39
N ASP A 407 -31.46 -20.84 -1.53
CA ASP A 407 -32.72 -21.58 -1.37
C ASP A 407 -33.32 -22.05 -2.71
N GLY A 408 -32.51 -22.03 -3.78
CA GLY A 408 -32.86 -22.40 -5.16
C GLY A 408 -33.59 -21.31 -5.95
N THR A 409 -34.38 -20.46 -5.28
CA THR A 409 -35.11 -19.33 -5.90
C THR A 409 -34.70 -17.97 -5.34
N SER A 410 -34.09 -17.95 -4.17
CA SER A 410 -33.47 -16.79 -3.53
C SER A 410 -32.10 -17.18 -2.99
N GLY A 411 -31.19 -16.24 -2.86
CA GLY A 411 -29.83 -16.47 -2.41
C GLY A 411 -28.93 -15.31 -2.73
N THR A 412 -27.72 -15.31 -2.17
CA THR A 412 -26.81 -14.17 -2.31
C THR A 412 -26.52 -13.83 -3.78
N GLY A 413 -26.60 -12.55 -4.10
CA GLY A 413 -26.02 -11.99 -5.30
C GLY A 413 -24.50 -12.11 -5.27
N GLY A 414 -23.88 -12.04 -6.45
CA GLY A 414 -22.43 -12.16 -6.59
C GLY A 414 -22.03 -12.62 -7.98
N GLY A 415 -20.90 -12.11 -8.47
CA GLY A 415 -20.42 -12.33 -9.82
C GLY A 415 -19.29 -11.41 -10.22
N ILE A 416 -19.12 -11.20 -11.53
CA ILE A 416 -18.10 -10.35 -12.12
C ILE A 416 -18.78 -9.22 -12.90
N SER A 417 -18.44 -7.97 -12.59
CA SER A 417 -19.01 -6.78 -13.24
C SER A 417 -18.65 -6.70 -14.73
N ASP A 418 -19.66 -6.40 -15.54
CA ASP A 418 -19.59 -6.02 -16.94
C ASP A 418 -19.41 -4.49 -17.13
N VAL A 419 -19.39 -3.71 -16.05
CA VAL A 419 -19.16 -2.27 -16.13
C VAL A 419 -17.79 -1.89 -15.59
N PHE A 420 -17.43 -2.34 -14.39
CA PHE A 420 -16.21 -1.95 -13.71
C PHE A 420 -15.07 -2.93 -13.95
N THR A 421 -13.90 -2.40 -14.29
CA THR A 421 -12.66 -3.18 -14.37
C THR A 421 -12.19 -3.64 -13.00
N VAL A 422 -11.33 -4.66 -12.93
CA VAL A 422 -10.72 -5.12 -11.68
C VAL A 422 -9.96 -3.97 -10.98
N PRO A 423 -10.37 -3.54 -9.78
CA PRO A 423 -9.66 -2.50 -9.02
C PRO A 423 -8.30 -2.99 -8.53
N ASP A 424 -7.34 -2.08 -8.33
CA ASP A 424 -5.97 -2.45 -7.94
C ASP A 424 -5.92 -3.29 -6.66
N PHE A 425 -6.74 -2.95 -5.65
CA PHE A 425 -6.78 -3.73 -4.41
C PHE A 425 -7.24 -5.18 -4.63
N GLN A 426 -8.09 -5.44 -5.64
CA GLN A 426 -8.66 -6.76 -5.90
C GLN A 426 -7.73 -7.63 -6.75
N LYS A 427 -6.67 -7.06 -7.34
CA LYS A 427 -5.62 -7.81 -8.07
C LYS A 427 -4.76 -8.68 -7.14
N THR A 428 -4.85 -8.45 -5.83
CA THR A 428 -4.13 -9.22 -4.80
C THR A 428 -4.73 -10.62 -4.57
N VAL A 429 -5.94 -10.87 -5.08
CA VAL A 429 -6.62 -12.16 -5.00
C VAL A 429 -6.92 -12.70 -6.40
N SER A 430 -7.14 -14.01 -6.50
CA SER A 430 -7.54 -14.64 -7.75
C SER A 430 -9.05 -14.48 -7.99
N LEU A 431 -9.43 -13.77 -9.05
CA LEU A 431 -10.82 -13.64 -9.47
C LEU A 431 -11.14 -14.63 -10.60
N PRO A 432 -12.29 -15.33 -10.55
CA PRO A 432 -12.76 -16.11 -11.67
C PRO A 432 -13.16 -15.16 -12.82
N PRO A 433 -13.06 -15.61 -14.08
CA PRO A 433 -13.63 -14.87 -15.19
C PRO A 433 -15.17 -14.87 -15.12
N SER A 434 -15.81 -13.92 -15.81
CA SER A 434 -17.26 -13.86 -15.95
C SER A 434 -17.81 -15.11 -16.64
N VAL A 435 -18.89 -15.67 -16.09
CA VAL A 435 -19.60 -16.80 -16.72
C VAL A 435 -20.32 -16.41 -18.02
N ASN A 436 -20.44 -15.11 -18.31
CA ASN A 436 -21.08 -14.58 -19.52
C ASN A 436 -20.18 -14.57 -20.77
N GLY A 437 -18.96 -15.10 -20.68
CA GLY A 437 -18.03 -15.13 -21.83
C GLY A 437 -16.56 -14.87 -21.50
N GLY A 438 -16.13 -15.04 -20.24
CA GLY A 438 -14.72 -15.06 -19.88
C GLY A 438 -14.10 -13.71 -19.50
N ARG A 439 -14.88 -12.62 -19.48
CA ARG A 439 -14.38 -11.28 -19.16
C ARG A 439 -13.86 -11.18 -17.72
N HIS A 440 -12.80 -10.40 -17.50
CA HIS A 440 -12.36 -9.98 -16.17
C HIS A 440 -12.91 -8.60 -15.79
N GLY A 441 -13.42 -8.46 -14.56
CA GLY A 441 -14.06 -7.25 -14.03
C GLY A 441 -14.10 -7.27 -12.51
N ARG A 442 -14.59 -6.19 -11.88
CA ARG A 442 -14.75 -6.09 -10.42
C ARG A 442 -15.59 -7.26 -9.92
N GLY A 443 -15.03 -8.09 -9.05
CA GLY A 443 -15.74 -9.23 -8.46
C GLY A 443 -16.61 -8.78 -7.28
N VAL A 444 -17.84 -9.28 -7.16
CA VAL A 444 -18.81 -9.00 -6.08
C VAL A 444 -19.22 -10.33 -5.45
N PRO A 445 -19.45 -10.43 -4.11
CA PRO A 445 -19.30 -9.39 -3.09
C PRO A 445 -17.86 -9.25 -2.57
N ASP A 446 -17.64 -8.33 -1.64
CA ASP A 446 -16.36 -8.15 -0.94
C ASP A 446 -16.32 -8.92 0.39
N VAL A 447 -17.42 -8.87 1.13
CA VAL A 447 -17.61 -9.53 2.43
C VAL A 447 -19.00 -10.19 2.47
N ALA A 448 -19.25 -11.04 3.45
CA ALA A 448 -20.56 -11.64 3.67
C ALA A 448 -20.90 -11.73 5.17
N ALA A 449 -22.16 -12.05 5.47
CA ALA A 449 -22.62 -12.55 6.78
C ALA A 449 -23.96 -13.25 6.58
N ASP A 450 -24.57 -13.75 7.66
CA ASP A 450 -25.83 -14.47 7.59
C ASP A 450 -26.92 -13.61 6.95
N ALA A 451 -27.60 -14.21 5.97
CA ALA A 451 -28.66 -13.61 5.18
C ALA A 451 -29.80 -14.61 4.92
N ALA A 452 -29.65 -15.88 5.30
CA ALA A 452 -30.64 -16.89 4.99
C ALA A 452 -31.89 -16.72 5.86
N PRO A 453 -33.12 -16.73 5.30
CA PRO A 453 -34.34 -16.67 6.09
C PRO A 453 -34.49 -17.81 7.12
N ALA A 454 -33.86 -18.97 6.86
CA ALA A 454 -33.87 -20.12 7.76
C ALA A 454 -33.09 -19.89 9.07
N SER A 455 -32.14 -18.95 9.06
CA SER A 455 -31.39 -18.46 10.22
C SER A 455 -31.64 -16.96 10.46
N GLY A 456 -32.77 -16.45 9.94
CA GLY A 456 -32.98 -15.02 9.74
C GLY A 456 -33.05 -14.15 10.99
N TYR A 457 -33.13 -12.85 10.75
CA TYR A 457 -33.17 -11.79 11.76
C TYR A 457 -34.60 -11.58 12.23
N ILE A 458 -34.80 -11.62 13.55
CA ILE A 458 -36.06 -11.28 14.18
C ILE A 458 -36.13 -9.76 14.35
N ILE A 459 -37.07 -9.14 13.64
CA ILE A 459 -37.34 -7.70 13.68
C ILE A 459 -38.80 -7.44 14.07
N VAL A 460 -39.13 -6.19 14.40
CA VAL A 460 -40.51 -5.74 14.64
C VAL A 460 -40.98 -4.85 13.50
N VAL A 461 -42.10 -5.18 12.88
CA VAL A 461 -42.72 -4.39 11.81
C VAL A 461 -44.22 -4.32 12.05
N HIS A 462 -44.78 -3.11 12.12
CA HIS A 462 -46.18 -2.84 12.44
C HIS A 462 -46.65 -3.55 13.71
N GLY A 463 -45.81 -3.57 14.75
CA GLY A 463 -46.08 -4.23 16.04
C GLY A 463 -45.94 -5.76 16.04
N HIS A 464 -45.57 -6.39 14.92
CA HIS A 464 -45.41 -7.83 14.79
C HIS A 464 -43.95 -8.25 14.76
N MET A 465 -43.58 -9.26 15.54
CA MET A 465 -42.27 -9.90 15.43
C MET A 465 -42.24 -10.77 14.17
N THR A 466 -41.33 -10.46 13.25
CA THR A 466 -41.17 -11.13 11.98
C THR A 466 -39.72 -11.56 11.80
N THR A 467 -39.53 -12.76 11.27
CA THR A 467 -38.21 -13.25 10.85
C THR A 467 -38.00 -12.88 9.39
N VAL A 468 -36.83 -12.31 9.06
CA VAL A 468 -36.44 -11.91 7.71
C VAL A 468 -35.03 -12.37 7.35
N GLY A 469 -34.77 -12.56 6.06
CA GLY A 469 -33.42 -12.72 5.52
C GLY A 469 -33.13 -11.66 4.46
N GLY A 470 -32.16 -11.95 3.60
CA GLY A 470 -31.68 -11.01 2.59
C GLY A 470 -30.33 -10.41 2.95
N THR A 471 -29.54 -10.11 1.92
CA THR A 471 -28.30 -9.36 2.03
C THR A 471 -28.51 -7.94 2.57
N SER A 472 -29.76 -7.46 2.61
CA SER A 472 -30.14 -6.25 3.34
C SER A 472 -29.91 -6.32 4.83
N ALA A 473 -29.88 -7.49 5.46
CA ALA A 473 -29.48 -7.57 6.87
C ALA A 473 -27.96 -7.42 7.03
N VAL A 474 -27.18 -7.71 5.98
CA VAL A 474 -25.71 -7.79 6.05
C VAL A 474 -25.06 -6.41 5.96
N ALA A 475 -25.55 -5.53 5.08
CA ALA A 475 -25.05 -4.16 4.97
C ALA A 475 -25.15 -3.37 6.30
N PRO A 476 -26.31 -3.30 7.00
CA PRO A 476 -26.44 -2.64 8.29
C PRO A 476 -25.69 -3.38 9.42
N LEU A 477 -25.54 -4.71 9.35
CA LEU A 477 -24.72 -5.46 10.31
C LEU A 477 -23.26 -5.02 10.25
N TRP A 478 -22.69 -4.95 9.04
CA TRP A 478 -21.32 -4.45 8.81
C TRP A 478 -21.17 -2.96 9.12
N ALA A 479 -22.21 -2.17 8.85
CA ALA A 479 -22.24 -0.76 9.23
C ALA A 479 -22.17 -0.59 10.76
N GLY A 480 -22.90 -1.42 11.50
CA GLY A 480 -22.84 -1.52 12.96
C GLY A 480 -21.44 -1.87 13.45
N LEU A 481 -20.83 -2.96 12.94
CA LEU A 481 -19.47 -3.37 13.32
C LEU A 481 -18.44 -2.25 13.08
N THR A 482 -18.49 -1.64 11.90
CA THR A 482 -17.58 -0.54 11.53
C THR A 482 -17.75 0.66 12.45
N THR A 483 -18.98 0.91 12.89
CA THR A 483 -19.30 1.97 13.84
C THR A 483 -18.71 1.70 15.23
N LEU A 484 -18.75 0.45 15.70
CA LEU A 484 -18.06 0.04 16.94
C LEU A 484 -16.55 0.25 16.84
N ILE A 485 -15.96 -0.04 15.67
CA ILE A 485 -14.53 0.17 15.43
C ILE A 485 -14.19 1.67 15.38
N ASN A 486 -14.98 2.47 14.66
CA ASN A 486 -14.77 3.92 14.56
C ASN A 486 -14.80 4.62 15.93
N GLU A 487 -15.59 4.12 16.89
CA GLU A 487 -15.61 4.67 18.26
C GLU A 487 -14.21 4.61 18.93
N LYS A 488 -13.43 3.55 18.65
CA LYS A 488 -12.13 3.33 19.29
C LYS A 488 -10.93 3.64 18.38
N ALA A 489 -11.14 3.75 17.08
CA ALA A 489 -10.08 4.09 16.15
C ALA A 489 -9.59 5.53 16.35
N ALA A 490 -8.29 5.77 16.15
CA ALA A 490 -7.71 7.12 16.27
C ALA A 490 -8.26 8.12 15.22
N GLN A 491 -8.77 7.59 14.10
CA GLN A 491 -9.45 8.31 13.03
C GLN A 491 -10.52 7.40 12.43
N PRO A 492 -11.64 7.94 11.89
CA PRO A 492 -12.64 7.16 11.19
C PRO A 492 -12.02 6.25 10.13
N LEU A 493 -12.54 5.03 9.99
CA LEU A 493 -12.01 4.02 9.07
C LEU A 493 -12.06 4.45 7.60
N GLY A 494 -13.15 5.11 7.20
CA GLY A 494 -13.39 5.50 5.82
C GLY A 494 -13.40 4.32 4.86
N PHE A 495 -12.83 4.48 3.67
CA PHE A 495 -12.77 3.40 2.70
C PHE A 495 -11.58 2.46 3.00
N PHE A 496 -11.83 1.43 3.82
CA PHE A 496 -10.82 0.46 4.25
C PHE A 496 -10.86 -0.87 3.45
N LEU A 497 -11.62 -0.93 2.36
CA LEU A 497 -11.69 -2.14 1.52
C LEU A 497 -10.31 -2.63 1.03
N PRO A 498 -9.36 -1.76 0.61
CA PRO A 498 -8.02 -2.21 0.25
C PRO A 498 -7.26 -2.91 1.38
N THR A 499 -7.56 -2.58 2.63
CA THR A 499 -6.99 -3.27 3.80
C THR A 499 -7.47 -4.70 3.88
N LEU A 500 -8.79 -4.92 3.75
CA LEU A 500 -9.36 -6.27 3.84
C LEU A 500 -8.78 -7.20 2.76
N TYR A 501 -8.58 -6.68 1.54
CA TYR A 501 -7.96 -7.44 0.46
C TYR A 501 -6.48 -7.75 0.69
N ARG A 502 -5.74 -6.89 1.40
CA ARG A 502 -4.34 -7.18 1.80
C ARG A 502 -4.24 -8.12 3.00
N GLN A 503 -5.29 -8.20 3.82
CA GLN A 503 -5.34 -8.98 5.05
C GLN A 503 -6.62 -9.84 5.10
N PRO A 504 -6.81 -10.77 4.14
CA PRO A 504 -8.02 -11.59 4.07
C PRO A 504 -8.22 -12.48 5.32
N ASN A 505 -7.14 -12.76 6.06
CA ASN A 505 -7.15 -13.52 7.30
C ASN A 505 -7.91 -12.82 8.46
N LEU A 506 -8.28 -11.55 8.31
CA LEU A 506 -9.19 -10.86 9.23
C LEU A 506 -10.64 -11.35 9.08
N LEU A 507 -10.94 -12.12 8.04
CA LEU A 507 -12.23 -12.70 7.73
C LEU A 507 -12.12 -14.22 7.75
N ARG A 508 -13.23 -14.89 8.05
CA ARG A 508 -13.31 -16.34 7.93
C ARG A 508 -13.89 -16.67 6.56
N GLU A 509 -13.12 -17.38 5.74
CA GLU A 509 -13.55 -17.77 4.39
C GLU A 509 -14.75 -18.74 4.43
N ILE A 510 -15.57 -18.68 3.39
CA ILE A 510 -16.68 -19.61 3.15
C ILE A 510 -16.39 -20.37 1.87
N THR A 511 -16.29 -21.69 1.97
CA THR A 511 -15.76 -22.53 0.89
C THR A 511 -16.81 -23.49 0.31
N VAL A 512 -18.00 -23.54 0.89
CA VAL A 512 -19.06 -24.49 0.54
C VAL A 512 -20.31 -23.74 0.05
N GLY A 513 -20.86 -24.21 -1.07
CA GLY A 513 -22.11 -23.70 -1.65
C GLY A 513 -21.92 -22.96 -2.97
N ASN A 514 -23.01 -22.41 -3.50
CA ASN A 514 -23.06 -21.73 -4.79
C ASN A 514 -24.24 -20.76 -4.82
N ASN A 515 -24.22 -19.78 -5.72
CA ASN A 515 -25.34 -18.86 -5.93
C ASN A 515 -26.04 -19.10 -7.28
N ARG A 516 -26.20 -20.35 -7.69
CA ARG A 516 -26.91 -20.71 -8.93
C ARG A 516 -28.40 -20.91 -8.66
N PRO A 517 -29.31 -20.40 -9.52
CA PRO A 517 -30.71 -20.80 -9.48
C PRO A 517 -30.89 -22.30 -9.64
N ALA A 518 -31.95 -22.83 -9.02
CA ALA A 518 -32.31 -24.24 -9.13
C ALA A 518 -32.48 -24.65 -10.61
N GLY A 519 -31.79 -25.70 -11.03
CA GLY A 519 -31.81 -26.20 -12.41
C GLY A 519 -31.03 -25.33 -13.41
N SER A 520 -30.26 -24.33 -12.96
CA SER A 520 -29.41 -23.49 -13.79
C SER A 520 -27.93 -23.73 -13.53
N ASN A 521 -27.12 -23.60 -14.59
CA ASN A 521 -25.66 -23.57 -14.49
C ASN A 521 -25.08 -22.14 -14.42
N ILE A 522 -25.95 -21.13 -14.46
CA ILE A 522 -25.56 -19.72 -14.44
C ILE A 522 -25.27 -19.31 -13.00
N GLY A 523 -24.01 -19.01 -12.71
CA GLY A 523 -23.54 -18.52 -11.42
C GLY A 523 -22.26 -19.18 -10.96
N TYR A 524 -21.88 -18.89 -9.72
CA TYR A 524 -20.55 -19.13 -9.17
C TYR A 524 -20.61 -20.12 -8.01
N SER A 525 -19.46 -20.66 -7.63
CA SER A 525 -19.31 -21.56 -6.47
C SER A 525 -18.31 -20.98 -5.50
N ALA A 526 -18.55 -21.23 -4.21
CA ALA A 526 -17.57 -20.97 -3.18
C ALA A 526 -16.40 -21.96 -3.27
N GLY A 527 -15.26 -21.53 -2.75
CA GLY A 527 -14.01 -22.28 -2.69
C GLY A 527 -12.98 -21.49 -1.87
N PRO A 528 -11.78 -22.04 -1.64
CA PRO A 528 -10.73 -21.37 -0.87
C PRO A 528 -10.37 -19.98 -1.44
N GLY A 529 -10.14 -19.03 -0.56
CA GLY A 529 -9.87 -17.63 -0.90
C GLY A 529 -11.11 -16.84 -1.32
N TRP A 530 -10.89 -15.71 -2.02
CA TRP A 530 -12.00 -14.88 -2.50
C TRP A 530 -12.87 -15.65 -3.49
N ASN A 531 -14.19 -15.57 -3.34
CA ASN A 531 -15.14 -16.16 -4.28
C ASN A 531 -16.33 -15.23 -4.59
N ALA A 532 -16.92 -15.42 -5.77
CA ALA A 532 -18.03 -14.59 -6.27
C ALA A 532 -19.40 -14.94 -5.66
N CYS A 533 -19.42 -15.50 -4.45
CA CYS A 533 -20.61 -15.73 -3.65
C CYS A 533 -20.53 -14.99 -2.31
N THR A 534 -19.38 -15.05 -1.63
CA THR A 534 -19.18 -14.54 -0.25
C THR A 534 -17.98 -13.62 -0.11
N GLY A 535 -17.31 -13.30 -1.22
CA GLY A 535 -16.17 -12.42 -1.25
C GLY A 535 -14.99 -13.01 -0.48
N LEU A 536 -14.38 -12.20 0.37
CA LEU A 536 -13.31 -12.61 1.28
C LEU A 536 -13.82 -13.47 2.46
N GLY A 537 -15.15 -13.52 2.67
CA GLY A 537 -15.78 -14.29 3.75
C GLY A 537 -16.50 -13.42 4.78
N VAL A 538 -16.69 -13.98 5.97
CA VAL A 538 -17.54 -13.44 7.04
C VAL A 538 -16.72 -12.78 8.16
N PRO A 539 -17.29 -11.84 8.93
CA PRO A 539 -16.52 -11.11 9.93
C PRO A 539 -16.02 -12.02 11.06
N GLN A 540 -14.78 -11.78 11.47
CA GLN A 540 -14.27 -12.16 12.79
C GLN A 540 -14.21 -10.87 13.63
N GLY A 541 -15.30 -10.54 14.32
CA GLY A 541 -15.55 -9.21 14.86
C GLY A 541 -14.44 -8.67 15.76
N GLN A 542 -13.98 -9.48 16.72
CA GLN A 542 -12.94 -9.08 17.67
C GLN A 542 -11.56 -8.95 17.01
N ALA A 543 -11.25 -9.81 16.04
CA ALA A 543 -10.01 -9.75 15.27
C ALA A 543 -9.95 -8.49 14.39
N LEU A 544 -11.05 -8.19 13.68
CA LEU A 544 -11.20 -6.94 12.93
C LEU A 544 -11.06 -5.73 13.84
N PHE A 545 -11.74 -5.74 14.99
CA PHE A 545 -11.69 -4.66 15.96
C PHE A 545 -10.27 -4.43 16.48
N GLN A 546 -9.55 -5.47 16.89
CA GLN A 546 -8.17 -5.33 17.36
C GLN A 546 -7.24 -4.83 16.26
N ALA A 547 -7.32 -5.41 15.06
CA ALA A 547 -6.47 -5.03 13.94
C ALA A 547 -6.71 -3.58 13.49
N LEU A 548 -7.96 -3.11 13.52
CA LEU A 548 -8.32 -1.80 12.99
C LEU A 548 -8.34 -0.68 14.04
N THR A 549 -8.27 -1.01 15.34
CA THR A 549 -8.14 -0.02 16.44
C THR A 549 -6.71 0.14 16.96
N ALA A 550 -5.82 -0.83 16.73
CA ALA A 550 -4.43 -0.74 17.15
C ALA A 550 -3.73 0.47 16.49
N SER A 551 -3.16 1.36 17.32
CA SER A 551 -2.58 2.65 16.92
C SER A 551 -1.41 2.57 15.92
N GLY A 552 -0.92 1.36 15.59
CA GLY A 552 0.09 1.12 14.54
C GLY A 552 -0.46 0.53 13.24
N ALA A 553 -1.60 -0.15 13.25
CA ALA A 553 -2.12 -0.87 12.07
C ALA A 553 -2.94 0.06 11.16
N ALA A 554 -3.85 0.87 11.70
CA ALA A 554 -4.64 1.81 10.90
C ALA A 554 -3.77 2.91 10.22
N ALA A 555 -2.65 3.30 10.84
CA ALA A 555 -1.65 4.21 10.27
C ALA A 555 -0.77 3.53 9.21
N ALA A 556 -0.36 2.27 9.44
CA ALA A 556 0.34 1.45 8.46
C ALA A 556 -0.53 1.07 7.25
N LEU A 557 -1.85 1.24 7.31
CA LEU A 557 -2.76 0.81 6.24
C LEU A 557 -3.15 1.92 5.24
N ARG A 558 -2.89 3.19 5.57
CA ARG A 558 -3.26 4.34 4.70
C ARG A 558 -2.08 5.20 4.24
N ASN A 559 -0.95 5.14 4.94
CA ASN A 559 0.27 5.89 4.61
C ASN A 559 1.50 5.01 4.87
N ASP A 560 1.51 3.74 4.43
CA ASP A 560 2.74 2.96 4.50
C ASP A 560 3.77 3.60 3.55
N PRO A 561 4.86 4.21 4.07
CA PRO A 561 5.87 4.82 3.21
C PRO A 561 6.56 3.80 2.32
N LEU A 562 6.50 2.51 2.68
CA LEU A 562 7.05 1.41 1.89
C LEU A 562 6.12 0.98 0.75
N ALA A 563 4.81 1.25 0.80
CA ALA A 563 3.87 0.79 -0.23
C ALA A 563 4.25 1.16 -1.69
N PRO A 564 4.82 2.35 -1.97
CA PRO A 564 5.28 2.69 -3.32
C PRO A 564 6.55 1.95 -3.76
N ILE A 565 7.29 1.31 -2.85
CA ILE A 565 8.52 0.58 -3.16
C ILE A 565 8.13 -0.78 -3.74
N GLN A 566 8.56 -1.12 -4.94
CA GLN A 566 8.41 -2.46 -5.52
C GLN A 566 9.71 -3.26 -5.51
N HIS A 567 10.87 -2.59 -5.34
CA HIS A 567 12.18 -3.22 -5.35
C HIS A 567 13.03 -2.75 -4.17
N THR A 568 13.43 -3.67 -3.29
CA THR A 568 14.47 -3.43 -2.28
C THR A 568 15.76 -4.08 -2.76
N VAL A 569 16.77 -3.27 -3.01
CA VAL A 569 18.09 -3.70 -3.49
C VAL A 569 19.11 -3.48 -2.38
N VAL A 570 19.82 -4.52 -1.99
CA VAL A 570 20.85 -4.46 -0.95
C VAL A 570 22.20 -4.70 -1.59
N LEU A 571 23.10 -3.74 -1.47
CA LEU A 571 24.52 -3.89 -1.76
C LEU A 571 25.27 -4.02 -0.45
N MET A 572 25.90 -5.16 -0.21
CA MET A 572 26.65 -5.42 1.02
C MET A 572 28.13 -5.65 0.72
N LEU A 573 28.96 -4.70 1.15
CA LEU A 573 30.41 -4.69 1.02
C LEU A 573 31.11 -5.27 2.26
N GLU A 574 32.45 -5.25 2.23
CA GLU A 574 33.38 -5.80 3.23
C GLU A 574 34.34 -4.73 3.75
N ASN A 575 35.07 -5.09 4.79
CA ASN A 575 34.64 -4.76 6.14
C ASN A 575 35.14 -3.37 6.53
N ARG A 576 34.23 -2.47 6.93
CA ARG A 576 34.57 -1.07 7.22
C ARG A 576 33.71 -0.51 8.33
N SER A 577 34.34 0.19 9.27
CA SER A 577 33.61 0.95 10.28
C SER A 577 32.98 2.22 9.69
N PHE A 578 31.94 2.73 10.34
CA PHE A 578 31.29 3.97 9.94
C PHE A 578 32.27 5.15 9.91
N ASP A 579 33.04 5.36 10.97
CA ASP A 579 33.98 6.48 11.04
C ASP A 579 35.09 6.40 9.98
N HIS A 580 35.55 5.19 9.64
CA HIS A 580 36.60 4.99 8.65
C HIS A 580 36.19 5.47 7.26
N MET A 581 34.90 5.36 6.92
CA MET A 581 34.38 5.69 5.59
C MET A 581 33.63 7.02 5.55
N LEU A 582 32.81 7.29 6.56
CA LEU A 582 31.85 8.41 6.59
C LEU A 582 32.02 9.32 7.82
N GLY A 583 32.99 9.05 8.71
CA GLY A 583 33.19 9.84 9.93
C GLY A 583 33.41 11.33 9.64
N PHE A 584 34.09 11.67 8.55
CA PHE A 584 34.31 13.06 8.13
C PHE A 584 33.26 13.62 7.16
N LEU A 585 32.11 12.96 6.97
CA LEU A 585 31.10 13.33 5.97
C LEU A 585 30.62 14.79 6.07
N TYR A 586 30.44 15.31 7.28
CA TYR A 586 29.96 16.66 7.57
C TYR A 586 30.87 17.45 8.51
N ALA A 587 32.14 17.03 8.65
CA ALA A 587 33.06 17.66 9.59
C ALA A 587 33.33 19.15 9.27
N ASP A 588 33.33 19.51 7.98
CA ASP A 588 33.43 20.89 7.49
C ASP A 588 32.17 21.74 7.77
N GLN A 589 31.05 21.09 8.08
CA GLN A 589 29.75 21.69 8.39
C GLN A 589 29.43 21.60 9.89
N GLY A 590 30.43 21.32 10.74
CA GLY A 590 30.24 21.17 12.18
C GLY A 590 29.39 19.96 12.55
N ASN A 591 29.44 18.88 11.75
CA ASN A 591 28.64 17.67 11.90
C ASN A 591 27.13 17.94 11.90
N VAL A 592 26.71 18.79 10.97
CA VAL A 592 25.30 19.03 10.66
C VAL A 592 25.09 18.76 9.18
N SER A 593 24.06 18.00 8.83
CA SER A 593 23.75 17.69 7.44
C SER A 593 23.13 18.88 6.71
N PRO A 594 23.06 18.86 5.36
CA PRO A 594 22.35 19.88 4.58
C PRO A 594 20.87 20.05 4.96
N ALA A 595 20.23 19.02 5.51
CA ALA A 595 18.85 19.09 6.02
C ALA A 595 18.76 19.68 7.44
N GLY A 596 19.88 20.04 8.06
CA GLY A 596 19.96 20.57 9.42
C GLY A 596 19.95 19.50 10.51
N HIS A 597 20.13 18.21 10.16
CA HIS A 597 20.14 17.15 11.16
C HIS A 597 21.51 17.07 11.84
N PRO A 598 21.58 16.86 13.16
CA PRO A 598 22.84 16.53 13.81
C PRO A 598 23.36 15.20 13.29
N PHE A 599 24.66 15.13 13.03
CA PHE A 599 25.35 13.94 12.54
C PHE A 599 26.38 13.48 13.57
N ASP A 600 26.39 12.18 13.88
CA ASP A 600 27.31 11.59 14.85
C ASP A 600 28.64 11.17 14.18
N GLY A 601 29.32 12.18 13.64
CA GLY A 601 30.60 12.03 12.93
C GLY A 601 31.80 12.53 13.75
N LEU A 602 32.97 12.48 13.14
CA LEU A 602 34.24 12.86 13.75
C LEU A 602 34.40 14.37 13.83
N THR A 603 34.97 14.85 14.95
CA THR A 603 35.40 16.23 15.15
C THR A 603 36.88 16.44 14.85
N GLY A 604 37.64 15.36 14.64
CA GLY A 604 39.09 15.38 14.48
C GLY A 604 39.85 15.38 15.83
N ARG A 605 39.13 15.26 16.95
CA ARG A 605 39.71 15.25 18.30
C ARG A 605 39.66 13.89 18.97
N GLU A 606 38.89 12.97 18.41
CA GLU A 606 38.76 11.58 18.83
C GLU A 606 40.14 10.93 18.82
N SER A 607 40.40 10.07 19.80
CA SER A 607 41.69 9.41 19.93
C SER A 607 41.59 8.03 20.56
N ASN A 608 42.55 7.19 20.23
CA ASN A 608 42.72 5.84 20.78
C ASN A 608 44.17 5.68 21.29
N PRO A 609 44.40 5.07 22.46
CA PRO A 609 45.74 4.95 23.03
C PRO A 609 46.58 3.91 22.30
N ASP A 610 47.85 4.21 22.06
CA ASP A 610 48.83 3.23 21.60
C ASP A 610 49.30 2.29 22.73
N ALA A 611 50.25 1.39 22.42
CA ALA A 611 50.80 0.43 23.39
C ALA A 611 51.51 1.08 24.61
N HIS A 612 51.77 2.39 24.57
CA HIS A 612 52.39 3.17 25.66
C HIS A 612 51.39 4.17 26.27
N ASP A 613 50.09 3.96 26.05
CA ASP A 613 48.98 4.81 26.48
C ASP A 613 49.03 6.26 25.95
N LYS A 614 49.78 6.49 24.86
CA LYS A 614 49.80 7.79 24.18
C LYS A 614 48.61 7.90 23.24
N ALA A 615 47.87 9.00 23.35
CA ALA A 615 46.73 9.28 22.49
C ALA A 615 47.15 9.42 21.00
N VAL A 616 46.58 8.57 20.14
CA VAL A 616 46.66 8.64 18.68
C VAL A 616 45.34 9.20 18.18
N ARG A 617 45.36 10.39 17.59
CA ARG A 617 44.14 11.04 17.08
C ARG A 617 43.73 10.47 15.73
N VAL A 618 42.44 10.52 15.45
CA VAL A 618 41.92 10.35 14.09
C VAL A 618 42.56 11.38 13.16
N PHE A 619 42.85 10.99 11.92
CA PHE A 619 43.39 11.90 10.90
C PHE A 619 42.84 11.59 9.51
N PRO A 620 42.68 12.60 8.64
CA PRO A 620 42.23 12.37 7.27
C PRO A 620 43.31 11.68 6.44
N ILE A 621 42.96 10.61 5.74
CA ILE A 621 43.77 9.99 4.70
C ILE A 621 43.87 10.98 3.53
N GLN A 622 45.07 11.18 3.00
CA GLN A 622 45.31 12.11 1.90
C GLN A 622 45.64 11.38 0.60
N ALA A 623 45.07 11.82 -0.53
CA ALA A 623 45.34 11.25 -1.86
C ALA A 623 46.82 11.30 -2.31
N SER A 624 47.65 12.09 -1.62
CA SER A 624 49.10 12.17 -1.83
C SER A 624 49.88 11.11 -1.06
N GLN A 625 49.28 10.43 -0.08
CA GLN A 625 49.91 9.33 0.65
C GLN A 625 50.04 8.10 -0.24
N SER A 626 51.14 7.37 -0.10
CA SER A 626 51.31 6.09 -0.77
C SER A 626 50.26 5.10 -0.28
N TYR A 627 49.65 4.39 -1.21
CA TYR A 627 48.62 3.39 -0.94
C TYR A 627 47.38 3.93 -0.20
N ALA A 628 47.02 5.20 -0.42
CA ALA A 628 45.94 5.86 0.30
C ALA A 628 44.60 5.08 0.28
N TYR A 629 44.26 4.45 -0.85
CA TYR A 629 43.03 3.66 -1.01
C TYR A 629 43.09 2.23 -0.45
N PHE A 630 44.22 1.83 0.12
CA PHE A 630 44.43 0.51 0.74
C PHE A 630 44.55 0.62 2.27
N MET A 631 44.18 1.75 2.86
CA MET A 631 44.28 1.99 4.30
C MET A 631 43.12 1.32 5.06
N PRO A 632 43.38 0.70 6.24
CA PRO A 632 44.67 0.52 6.88
C PRO A 632 45.53 -0.49 6.11
N GLY A 633 46.86 -0.28 6.06
CA GLY A 633 47.75 -0.99 5.15
C GLY A 633 48.04 -2.47 5.46
N ALA A 634 47.21 -3.13 6.24
CA ALA A 634 47.17 -4.57 6.50
C ALA A 634 45.80 -4.90 7.08
N ASP A 635 45.42 -6.17 7.02
CA ASP A 635 44.17 -6.67 7.57
C ASP A 635 44.13 -6.54 9.11
N PRO A 636 43.19 -5.78 9.70
CA PRO A 636 43.04 -5.68 11.14
C PRO A 636 42.40 -6.91 11.77
N GLY A 637 42.31 -6.95 13.10
CA GLY A 637 41.65 -8.05 13.80
C GLY A 637 40.13 -7.91 13.75
N GLU A 638 39.40 -8.94 13.33
CA GLU A 638 37.92 -8.90 13.16
C GLU A 638 37.17 -9.99 13.96
N GLY A 639 37.87 -11.04 14.38
CA GLY A 639 37.35 -12.10 15.26
C GLY A 639 36.70 -11.61 16.56
N TYR A 640 35.76 -12.38 17.12
CA TYR A 640 35.10 -12.08 18.41
C TYR A 640 36.07 -11.65 19.53
N ALA A 641 37.24 -12.28 19.61
CA ALA A 641 38.28 -11.93 20.57
C ALA A 641 38.97 -10.59 20.27
N ALA A 642 39.26 -10.30 18.99
CA ALA A 642 39.84 -9.03 18.55
C ALA A 642 38.84 -7.88 18.74
N THR A 643 37.59 -8.09 18.35
CA THR A 643 36.51 -7.13 18.56
C THR A 643 36.30 -6.83 20.04
N ASN A 644 36.36 -7.83 20.93
CA ASN A 644 36.36 -7.57 22.38
C ASN A 644 37.59 -6.78 22.84
N SER A 645 38.77 -7.09 22.32
CA SER A 645 40.01 -6.34 22.60
C SER A 645 39.88 -4.87 22.21
N GLN A 646 39.25 -4.58 21.08
CA GLN A 646 39.01 -3.22 20.59
C GLN A 646 37.99 -2.45 21.47
N LEU A 647 36.89 -3.11 21.83
CA LEU A 647 35.81 -2.51 22.62
C LEU A 647 36.17 -2.35 24.10
N PHE A 648 36.86 -3.32 24.69
CA PHE A 648 37.05 -3.44 26.13
C PHE A 648 38.52 -3.42 26.59
N GLY A 649 39.48 -3.43 25.66
CA GLY A 649 40.91 -3.57 25.98
C GLY A 649 41.33 -4.98 26.38
N THR A 650 40.44 -5.98 26.32
CA THR A 650 40.74 -7.38 26.61
C THR A 650 39.96 -8.31 25.68
N ILE A 651 40.48 -9.50 25.40
CA ILE A 651 39.84 -10.46 24.49
C ILE A 651 38.52 -11.07 25.03
N ARG A 652 38.16 -10.77 26.29
CA ARG A 652 36.88 -11.19 26.91
C ARG A 652 36.09 -9.97 27.33
N ALA A 653 34.79 -10.00 27.10
CA ALA A 653 33.92 -8.93 27.58
C ALA A 653 33.86 -8.90 29.12
N PRO A 654 33.91 -7.72 29.76
CA PRO A 654 33.69 -7.58 31.19
C PRO A 654 32.21 -7.79 31.54
N VAL A 655 31.90 -7.89 32.84
CA VAL A 655 30.51 -7.94 33.35
C VAL A 655 30.31 -6.76 34.32
N PRO A 656 29.46 -5.77 33.98
CA PRO A 656 28.69 -5.62 32.74
C PRO A 656 29.59 -5.27 31.53
N PRO A 657 29.18 -5.60 30.29
CA PRO A 657 29.98 -5.41 29.08
C PRO A 657 29.89 -3.97 28.54
N VAL A 658 30.48 -3.01 29.25
CA VAL A 658 30.48 -1.59 28.85
C VAL A 658 31.65 -1.28 27.92
N ALA A 659 31.36 -0.96 26.65
CA ALA A 659 32.39 -0.67 25.64
C ALA A 659 32.99 0.74 25.82
N THR A 660 34.31 0.83 25.65
CA THR A 660 35.09 2.08 25.74
C THR A 660 35.65 2.52 24.40
N ASN A 661 35.75 1.59 23.43
CA ASN A 661 36.36 1.77 22.13
C ASN A 661 37.81 2.29 22.20
N GLN A 662 38.56 1.93 23.26
CA GLN A 662 39.94 2.37 23.49
C GLN A 662 41.01 1.32 23.11
N GLY A 663 40.64 0.21 22.45
CA GLY A 663 41.56 -0.89 22.16
C GLY A 663 42.10 -0.96 20.73
N PHE A 664 41.52 -0.25 19.77
CA PHE A 664 41.79 -0.41 18.33
C PHE A 664 43.26 -0.32 17.92
N VAL A 665 44.03 0.67 18.40
CA VAL A 665 45.46 0.81 18.03
C VAL A 665 46.29 -0.32 18.64
N LYS A 666 45.98 -0.74 19.87
CA LYS A 666 46.67 -1.83 20.56
C LYS A 666 46.38 -3.17 19.89
N ASP A 667 45.13 -3.41 19.55
CA ASP A 667 44.70 -4.61 18.85
C ASP A 667 45.36 -4.70 17.47
N TYR A 668 45.33 -3.61 16.69
CA TYR A 668 45.98 -3.61 15.39
C TYR A 668 47.51 -3.80 15.48
N ALA A 669 48.17 -3.25 16.51
CA ALA A 669 49.59 -3.51 16.76
C ALA A 669 49.88 -5.00 17.00
N TYR A 670 49.00 -5.68 17.75
CA TYR A 670 49.09 -7.12 17.97
C TYR A 670 48.86 -7.89 16.66
N THR A 671 47.83 -7.54 15.90
CA THR A 671 47.46 -8.19 14.63
C THR A 671 48.58 -8.07 13.59
N LEU A 672 49.21 -6.89 13.43
CA LEU A 672 50.38 -6.73 12.55
C LEU A 672 51.52 -7.70 12.87
N GLY A 673 51.72 -8.00 14.16
CA GLY A 673 52.71 -8.99 14.61
C GLY A 673 52.33 -10.42 14.26
N TRP A 674 51.03 -10.73 14.22
CA TRP A 674 50.49 -12.04 13.82
C TRP A 674 50.50 -12.21 12.29
N GLU A 675 49.99 -11.24 11.55
CA GLU A 675 49.97 -11.16 10.08
C GLU A 675 51.37 -11.43 9.49
N LYS A 676 52.39 -10.75 10.05
CA LYS A 676 53.78 -10.93 9.64
C LYS A 676 54.28 -12.38 9.83
N LYS A 677 53.82 -13.08 10.87
CA LYS A 677 54.19 -14.48 11.13
C LYS A 677 53.43 -15.44 10.22
N ALA A 678 52.17 -15.12 9.92
CA ALA A 678 51.31 -15.89 9.04
C ALA A 678 51.67 -15.70 7.55
N GLY A 679 52.44 -14.66 7.22
CA GLY A 679 52.87 -14.38 5.84
C GLY A 679 51.83 -13.63 5.02
N TRP A 680 50.84 -13.03 5.66
CA TRP A 680 49.82 -12.20 5.03
C TRP A 680 50.37 -10.84 4.57
N SER A 681 49.60 -10.15 3.72
CA SER A 681 50.02 -8.92 3.04
C SER A 681 50.06 -7.72 3.99
N ILE A 682 51.25 -7.16 4.20
CA ILE A 682 51.45 -5.90 4.93
C ILE A 682 52.12 -4.89 3.99
N LEU A 683 51.45 -3.76 3.75
CA LEU A 683 51.97 -2.69 2.91
C LEU A 683 53.26 -2.08 3.49
N PRO A 684 54.21 -1.66 2.63
CA PRO A 684 55.38 -0.93 3.08
C PRO A 684 54.99 0.32 3.87
N GLY A 685 55.53 0.45 5.08
CA GLY A 685 55.30 1.61 5.94
C GLY A 685 54.06 1.54 6.84
N THR A 686 53.30 0.43 6.82
CA THR A 686 52.16 0.21 7.72
C THR A 686 52.59 0.30 9.19
N LYS A 687 51.80 1.03 9.98
CA LYS A 687 51.98 1.20 11.42
C LYS A 687 50.63 1.01 12.12
N ALA A 688 50.67 0.59 13.38
CA ALA A 688 49.47 0.44 14.21
C ALA A 688 48.62 1.72 14.31
N THR A 689 49.26 2.90 14.30
CA THR A 689 48.56 4.20 14.30
C THR A 689 47.74 4.44 13.03
N GLY A 690 48.00 3.69 11.95
CA GLY A 690 47.28 3.79 10.69
C GLY A 690 45.80 3.42 10.78
N ILE A 691 45.38 2.66 11.80
CA ILE A 691 43.97 2.34 12.05
C ILE A 691 43.12 3.57 12.40
N MET A 692 43.78 4.68 12.76
CA MET A 692 43.16 5.97 13.04
C MET A 692 43.09 6.89 11.80
N GLY A 693 43.50 6.40 10.62
CA GLY A 693 43.37 7.14 9.37
C GLY A 693 41.99 6.91 8.75
N MET A 694 41.24 7.98 8.52
CA MET A 694 39.86 7.91 8.01
C MET A 694 39.75 8.54 6.63
N PHE A 695 38.92 7.97 5.77
CA PHE A 695 38.65 8.55 4.47
C PHE A 695 37.84 9.85 4.59
N THR A 696 38.07 10.77 3.65
CA THR A 696 37.34 12.02 3.53
C THR A 696 36.34 11.97 2.38
N PRO A 697 35.34 12.88 2.33
CA PRO A 697 34.42 12.97 1.20
C PRO A 697 35.10 13.09 -0.17
N ASP A 698 36.25 13.77 -0.24
CA ASP A 698 37.02 13.90 -1.48
C ASP A 698 37.69 12.57 -1.92
N MET A 699 37.95 11.67 -0.98
CA MET A 699 38.52 10.34 -1.27
C MET A 699 37.42 9.35 -1.65
N LEU A 700 36.22 9.47 -1.05
CA LEU A 700 35.07 8.60 -1.31
C LEU A 700 33.88 9.41 -1.87
N PRO A 701 34.03 10.02 -3.05
CA PRO A 701 33.06 10.98 -3.57
C PRO A 701 31.73 10.34 -3.99
N VAL A 702 31.70 9.03 -4.29
CA VAL A 702 30.48 8.29 -4.65
C VAL A 702 29.67 7.99 -3.39
N LEU A 703 30.23 7.25 -2.42
CA LEU A 703 29.53 6.91 -1.18
C LEU A 703 29.12 8.19 -0.42
N SER A 704 30.01 9.17 -0.32
CA SER A 704 29.72 10.46 0.32
C SER A 704 28.70 11.28 -0.45
N GLY A 705 28.74 11.24 -1.78
CA GLY A 705 27.76 11.90 -2.65
C GLY A 705 26.36 11.35 -2.46
N LEU A 706 26.21 10.02 -2.37
CA LEU A 706 24.92 9.38 -2.09
C LEU A 706 24.44 9.65 -0.66
N ALA A 707 25.32 9.58 0.33
CA ALA A 707 25.02 9.91 1.72
C ALA A 707 24.50 11.35 1.89
N ARG A 708 25.10 12.32 1.17
CA ARG A 708 24.66 13.72 1.12
C ARG A 708 23.40 13.91 0.29
N GLY A 709 23.25 13.15 -0.80
CA GLY A 709 22.15 13.27 -1.75
C GLY A 709 20.83 12.66 -1.28
N TYR A 710 20.89 11.67 -0.39
CA TYR A 710 19.75 10.91 0.13
C TYR A 710 19.83 10.83 1.67
N ALA A 711 19.95 9.63 2.24
CA ALA A 711 20.04 9.43 3.67
C ALA A 711 21.26 8.61 4.10
N VAL A 712 21.89 9.02 5.20
CA VAL A 712 22.93 8.28 5.91
C VAL A 712 22.42 7.84 7.29
N CYS A 713 22.69 6.60 7.66
CA CYS A 713 22.38 6.07 9.00
C CYS A 713 23.65 6.14 9.86
N ASP A 714 23.71 7.08 10.79
CA ASP A 714 24.86 7.26 11.69
C ASP A 714 24.76 6.47 13.00
N ARG A 715 23.77 5.59 13.10
CA ARG A 715 23.52 4.68 14.22
C ARG A 715 23.10 3.29 13.72
N TRP A 716 23.82 2.76 12.74
CA TRP A 716 23.67 1.39 12.22
C TRP A 716 24.83 0.49 12.66
N PHE A 717 24.54 -0.59 13.37
CA PHE A 717 25.54 -1.47 13.97
C PHE A 717 25.58 -2.83 13.28
N SER A 718 26.74 -3.49 13.24
CA SER A 718 26.77 -4.90 12.88
C SER A 718 25.96 -5.68 13.93
N SER A 719 25.22 -6.70 13.48
CA SER A 719 24.31 -7.43 14.37
C SER A 719 25.03 -8.10 15.52
N VAL A 720 26.26 -8.57 15.29
CA VAL A 720 27.09 -9.23 16.28
C VAL A 720 28.56 -8.77 16.20
N PRO A 721 29.28 -8.73 17.34
CA PRO A 721 30.66 -8.23 17.43
C PRO A 721 31.68 -9.29 16.97
N THR A 722 31.64 -9.67 15.71
CA THR A 722 32.55 -10.67 15.10
C THR A 722 32.61 -10.54 13.57
N GLU A 723 33.26 -11.51 12.94
CA GLU A 723 33.59 -11.66 11.51
C GLU A 723 32.37 -11.68 10.57
N THR A 724 32.67 -11.78 9.29
CA THR A 724 31.77 -11.66 8.16
C THR A 724 30.58 -12.62 8.16
N LEU A 725 30.81 -13.93 8.19
CA LEU A 725 29.74 -14.91 7.91
C LEU A 725 28.62 -14.89 8.94
N PRO A 726 28.89 -14.77 10.26
CA PRO A 726 27.82 -14.51 11.23
C PRO A 726 27.00 -13.26 10.92
N ASN A 727 27.63 -12.13 10.58
CA ASN A 727 26.90 -10.89 10.28
C ASN A 727 26.11 -10.97 8.97
N ARG A 728 26.64 -11.61 7.93
CA ARG A 728 25.89 -11.93 6.70
C ARG A 728 24.74 -12.91 6.97
N ALA A 729 24.88 -13.82 7.94
CA ALA A 729 23.78 -14.66 8.40
C ALA A 729 22.65 -13.86 9.05
N PHE A 730 22.96 -12.83 9.85
CA PHE A 730 21.94 -11.93 10.37
C PHE A 730 21.21 -11.14 9.29
N VAL A 731 21.91 -10.65 8.25
CA VAL A 731 21.25 -9.98 7.10
C VAL A 731 20.28 -10.90 6.36
N CYS A 732 20.58 -12.19 6.24
CA CYS A 732 19.81 -13.12 5.41
C CYS A 732 18.79 -13.96 6.19
N ALA A 733 19.02 -14.20 7.48
CA ALA A 733 18.30 -15.18 8.29
C ALA A 733 17.99 -14.72 9.72
N ALA A 734 18.40 -13.51 10.11
CA ALA A 734 18.25 -12.95 11.46
C ALA A 734 18.91 -13.76 12.60
N THR A 735 19.67 -14.81 12.29
CA THR A 735 20.41 -15.63 13.26
C THR A 735 21.68 -16.17 12.61
N SER A 736 22.71 -16.40 13.43
CA SER A 736 23.90 -17.18 13.06
C SER A 736 23.87 -18.60 13.63
N GLN A 737 22.73 -19.06 14.18
CA GLN A 737 22.59 -20.36 14.86
C GLN A 737 23.62 -20.58 15.98
N GLY A 738 23.98 -19.51 16.69
CA GLY A 738 24.99 -19.55 17.75
C GLY A 738 26.43 -19.34 17.29
N HIS A 739 26.71 -19.33 15.97
CA HIS A 739 28.07 -19.19 15.46
C HIS A 739 28.60 -17.76 15.57
N MET A 740 29.86 -17.63 15.97
CA MET A 740 30.53 -16.34 16.21
C MET A 740 31.88 -16.24 15.49
N ASN A 741 32.10 -17.03 14.44
CA ASN A 741 33.27 -16.97 13.56
C ASN A 741 32.95 -17.57 12.18
N ASP A 742 33.87 -17.40 11.24
CA ASP A 742 33.72 -17.84 9.85
C ASP A 742 33.95 -19.35 9.62
N LYS A 743 34.12 -20.15 10.67
CA LYS A 743 34.32 -21.61 10.53
C LYS A 743 33.04 -22.37 10.20
N ALA A 744 31.88 -21.83 10.58
CA ALA A 744 30.60 -22.49 10.35
C ALA A 744 30.31 -22.62 8.84
N LYS A 745 30.57 -21.55 8.07
CA LYS A 745 30.47 -21.44 6.60
C LYS A 745 29.10 -21.72 5.98
N TRP A 746 28.24 -22.43 6.69
CA TRP A 746 26.98 -22.99 6.25
C TRP A 746 25.94 -22.90 7.36
N PHE A 747 24.72 -22.52 7.00
CA PHE A 747 23.59 -22.36 7.90
C PHE A 747 22.38 -23.12 7.39
N THR A 748 21.64 -23.72 8.33
CA THR A 748 20.45 -24.55 8.07
C THR A 748 19.15 -23.84 8.39
N CYS A 749 19.23 -22.61 8.90
CA CYS A 749 18.08 -21.80 9.26
C CYS A 749 17.29 -21.33 8.02
N PRO A 750 15.98 -21.05 8.18
CA PRO A 750 15.22 -20.33 7.17
C PRO A 750 15.83 -18.97 6.85
N THR A 751 15.68 -18.54 5.60
CA THR A 751 16.15 -17.25 5.11
C THR A 751 15.00 -16.39 4.63
N ILE A 752 15.25 -15.09 4.46
CA ILE A 752 14.29 -14.16 3.86
C ILE A 752 13.92 -14.57 2.44
N PHE A 753 14.88 -15.09 1.69
CA PHE A 753 14.68 -15.63 0.33
C PHE A 753 13.71 -16.82 0.32
N GLY A 754 13.85 -17.73 1.28
CA GLY A 754 12.88 -18.82 1.45
C GLY A 754 11.49 -18.30 1.82
N SER A 755 11.41 -17.27 2.67
CA SER A 755 10.15 -16.62 3.06
C SER A 755 9.43 -15.97 1.87
N LEU A 756 10.19 -15.26 1.03
CA LEU A 756 9.72 -14.65 -0.21
C LEU A 756 9.23 -15.72 -1.21
N SER A 757 10.01 -16.78 -1.43
CA SER A 757 9.61 -17.92 -2.27
C SER A 757 8.26 -18.51 -1.83
N ARG A 758 8.08 -18.77 -0.53
CA ARG A 758 6.84 -19.34 0.03
C ARG A 758 5.63 -18.41 -0.13
N SER A 759 5.87 -17.11 -0.26
CA SER A 759 4.85 -16.09 -0.40
C SER A 759 4.61 -15.66 -1.86
N GLY A 760 5.25 -16.34 -2.82
CA GLY A 760 5.14 -16.02 -4.25
C GLY A 760 5.75 -14.66 -4.63
N VAL A 761 6.67 -14.14 -3.81
CA VAL A 761 7.37 -12.87 -4.05
C VAL A 761 8.74 -13.16 -4.64
N ASP A 762 9.05 -12.53 -5.78
CA ASP A 762 10.28 -12.80 -6.51
C ASP A 762 11.51 -12.16 -5.86
N TRP A 763 12.65 -12.84 -5.97
CA TRP A 763 13.92 -12.39 -5.41
C TRP A 763 15.09 -12.86 -6.27
N ALA A 764 16.23 -12.19 -6.17
CA ALA A 764 17.47 -12.71 -6.74
C ALA A 764 18.71 -12.30 -5.94
N VAL A 765 19.75 -13.12 -6.07
CA VAL A 765 21.08 -12.81 -5.58
C VAL A 765 22.04 -12.73 -6.75
N TYR A 766 22.80 -11.65 -6.84
CA TYR A 766 23.78 -11.44 -7.89
C TYR A 766 25.19 -11.35 -7.30
N GLY A 767 26.07 -12.27 -7.70
CA GLY A 767 27.50 -12.12 -7.51
C GLY A 767 28.07 -11.09 -8.49
N TYR A 768 29.27 -10.55 -8.25
CA TYR A 768 29.84 -9.59 -9.19
C TYR A 768 30.19 -10.24 -10.54
N ASP A 769 31.16 -11.16 -10.55
CA ASP A 769 31.71 -11.82 -11.73
C ASP A 769 31.64 -13.35 -11.69
N THR A 770 31.12 -13.91 -10.60
CA THR A 770 30.86 -15.35 -10.40
C THR A 770 29.42 -15.57 -9.91
N ASP A 771 29.00 -16.84 -9.79
CA ASP A 771 27.79 -17.15 -9.01
C ASP A 771 27.96 -16.56 -7.58
N PRO A 772 26.85 -16.20 -6.90
CA PRO A 772 26.92 -15.62 -5.56
C PRO A 772 27.28 -16.66 -4.50
N LEU A 773 28.11 -16.26 -3.55
CA LEU A 773 28.51 -17.04 -2.37
C LEU A 773 27.29 -17.38 -1.51
N THR A 774 26.38 -16.42 -1.29
CA THR A 774 25.15 -16.60 -0.47
C THR A 774 24.32 -17.82 -0.88
N ARG A 775 24.34 -18.22 -2.16
CA ARG A 775 23.67 -19.44 -2.62
C ARG A 775 24.12 -20.69 -1.85
N TYR A 776 25.40 -20.73 -1.51
CA TYR A 776 26.07 -21.89 -0.95
C TYR A 776 26.28 -21.79 0.55
N THR A 777 25.89 -20.68 1.20
CA THR A 777 25.96 -20.55 2.66
C THR A 777 24.67 -20.99 3.34
N PHE A 778 23.55 -21.14 2.61
CA PHE A 778 22.25 -21.49 3.19
C PHE A 778 21.61 -22.70 2.50
N SER A 779 21.25 -23.71 3.28
CA SER A 779 20.53 -24.88 2.78
C SER A 779 19.16 -24.52 2.18
N ASP A 780 18.51 -23.51 2.74
CA ASP A 780 17.16 -23.04 2.39
C ASP A 780 17.07 -22.59 0.91
N ILE A 781 18.16 -22.08 0.34
CA ILE A 781 18.18 -21.59 -1.05
C ILE A 781 19.19 -22.27 -1.97
N THR A 782 20.06 -23.14 -1.46
CA THR A 782 21.07 -23.84 -2.28
C THR A 782 20.41 -24.48 -3.52
N HIS A 783 19.26 -25.13 -3.32
CA HIS A 783 18.54 -25.82 -4.39
C HIS A 783 17.48 -24.99 -5.12
N ALA A 784 17.34 -23.69 -4.82
CA ALA A 784 16.43 -22.82 -5.54
C ALA A 784 16.73 -22.79 -7.05
N ALA A 785 15.74 -22.36 -7.83
CA ALA A 785 15.82 -22.28 -9.28
C ALA A 785 17.00 -21.39 -9.70
N ASP A 786 17.69 -21.78 -10.78
CA ASP A 786 18.85 -21.02 -11.26
C ASP A 786 18.50 -19.59 -11.69
N SER A 787 17.23 -19.29 -11.96
CA SER A 787 16.73 -17.94 -12.27
C SER A 787 16.89 -16.94 -11.12
N HIS A 788 16.97 -17.41 -9.86
CA HIS A 788 17.18 -16.54 -8.69
C HIS A 788 18.66 -16.17 -8.49
N PHE A 789 19.58 -16.67 -9.32
CA PHE A 789 21.01 -16.44 -9.16
C PHE A 789 21.65 -15.97 -10.46
N GLY A 790 22.35 -14.84 -10.40
CA GLY A 790 23.03 -14.26 -11.56
C GLY A 790 24.33 -13.56 -11.22
N ARG A 791 24.85 -12.83 -12.19
CA ARG A 791 26.00 -11.95 -12.08
C ARG A 791 25.59 -10.49 -12.14
N PHE A 792 26.49 -9.56 -11.82
CA PHE A 792 26.20 -8.13 -11.88
C PHE A 792 25.81 -7.66 -13.29
N SER A 793 26.29 -8.33 -14.34
CA SER A 793 25.80 -8.10 -15.72
C SER A 793 24.31 -8.37 -15.88
N ASP A 794 23.80 -9.41 -15.21
CA ASP A 794 22.39 -9.83 -15.29
C ASP A 794 21.52 -8.88 -14.46
N PHE A 795 22.01 -8.42 -13.31
CA PHE A 795 21.37 -7.34 -12.56
C PHE A 795 21.25 -6.06 -13.38
N LYS A 796 22.32 -5.64 -14.07
CA LYS A 796 22.27 -4.46 -14.94
C LYS A 796 21.26 -4.63 -16.08
N ALA A 797 21.14 -5.83 -16.62
CA ALA A 797 20.11 -6.13 -17.62
C ALA A 797 18.70 -6.03 -17.02
N ALA A 798 18.46 -6.65 -15.86
CA ALA A 798 17.18 -6.61 -15.15
C ALA A 798 16.77 -5.19 -14.72
N ALA A 799 17.74 -4.37 -14.32
CA ALA A 799 17.51 -2.96 -14.01
C ALA A 799 17.13 -2.16 -15.26
N ALA A 800 17.80 -2.42 -16.40
CA ALA A 800 17.55 -1.71 -17.64
C ALA A 800 16.22 -2.07 -18.31
N ASP A 801 15.78 -3.32 -18.22
CA ASP A 801 14.54 -3.80 -18.83
C ASP A 801 13.30 -3.66 -17.93
N GLY A 802 13.49 -3.33 -16.65
CA GLY A 802 12.40 -3.18 -15.68
C GLY A 802 11.90 -4.49 -15.07
N SER A 803 12.71 -5.56 -15.12
CA SER A 803 12.41 -6.88 -14.56
C SER A 803 13.07 -7.15 -13.21
N LEU A 804 13.46 -6.11 -12.46
CA LEU A 804 14.04 -6.26 -11.13
C LEU A 804 13.12 -7.11 -10.22
N PRO A 805 13.67 -8.08 -9.48
CA PRO A 805 12.91 -8.79 -8.45
C PRO A 805 12.48 -7.85 -7.32
N ALA A 806 11.54 -8.32 -6.50
CA ALA A 806 11.06 -7.54 -5.36
C ALA A 806 12.16 -7.35 -4.30
N PHE A 807 12.97 -8.39 -4.06
CA PHE A 807 14.17 -8.30 -3.22
C PHE A 807 15.42 -8.73 -3.99
N THR A 808 16.42 -7.85 -4.05
CA THR A 808 17.69 -8.11 -4.73
C THR A 808 18.85 -7.98 -3.74
N PHE A 809 19.73 -8.98 -3.71
CA PHE A 809 20.94 -8.96 -2.89
C PHE A 809 22.19 -9.01 -3.78
N LEU A 810 23.07 -8.01 -3.65
CA LEU A 810 24.27 -7.84 -4.45
C LEU A 810 25.52 -8.12 -3.62
N GLU A 811 26.40 -8.93 -4.18
CA GLU A 811 27.70 -9.26 -3.58
C GLU A 811 28.85 -8.69 -4.42
N PRO A 812 29.95 -8.26 -3.77
CA PRO A 812 31.14 -7.84 -4.47
C PRO A 812 31.87 -9.03 -5.10
N SER A 813 32.95 -8.72 -5.83
CA SER A 813 33.95 -9.72 -6.19
C SER A 813 34.75 -10.07 -4.93
N TRP A 814 34.76 -11.35 -4.60
CA TRP A 814 35.45 -11.88 -3.42
C TRP A 814 36.96 -11.97 -3.59
N ASP A 815 37.50 -11.67 -4.77
CA ASP A 815 38.94 -11.63 -5.04
C ASP A 815 39.65 -10.59 -4.16
N SER A 816 40.89 -10.85 -3.74
CA SER A 816 41.70 -9.86 -3.04
C SER A 816 42.04 -8.64 -3.90
N ALA A 817 41.99 -8.77 -5.23
CA ALA A 817 42.02 -7.69 -6.22
C ALA A 817 40.62 -7.15 -6.58
N GLY A 818 39.58 -7.61 -5.87
CA GLY A 818 38.18 -7.29 -6.13
C GLY A 818 37.74 -5.92 -5.61
N ASN A 819 36.42 -5.74 -5.59
CA ASN A 819 35.76 -4.48 -5.23
C ASN A 819 34.99 -4.56 -3.91
N SER A 820 35.30 -5.53 -3.05
CA SER A 820 34.63 -5.72 -1.76
C SER A 820 34.91 -4.61 -0.75
N GLN A 821 36.01 -3.89 -0.93
CA GLN A 821 36.57 -2.93 0.03
C GLN A 821 37.10 -3.54 1.32
N HIS A 822 37.26 -4.87 1.45
CA HIS A 822 37.90 -5.49 2.61
C HIS A 822 39.28 -4.86 2.90
N PRO A 823 39.72 -4.67 4.16
CA PRO A 823 41.08 -4.23 4.48
C PRO A 823 42.13 -5.29 4.08
N ASN A 824 43.25 -5.00 3.43
CA ASN A 824 43.78 -3.76 2.90
C ASN A 824 43.59 -3.67 1.37
N TYR A 825 42.43 -4.06 0.84
CA TYR A 825 42.12 -4.05 -0.60
C TYR A 825 41.72 -2.66 -1.09
N ASP A 826 41.62 -2.51 -2.41
CA ASP A 826 41.40 -1.23 -3.08
C ASP A 826 39.97 -0.71 -2.87
N VAL A 827 39.82 0.31 -2.03
CA VAL A 827 38.53 0.96 -1.74
C VAL A 827 37.97 1.67 -2.99
N ALA A 828 38.82 2.13 -3.91
CA ALA A 828 38.38 2.83 -5.13
C ALA A 828 37.59 1.91 -6.09
N LEU A 829 37.90 0.61 -6.11
CA LEU A 829 37.12 -0.36 -6.89
C LEU A 829 35.71 -0.55 -6.32
N GLY A 830 35.54 -0.49 -5.00
CA GLY A 830 34.22 -0.49 -4.38
C GLY A 830 33.43 0.79 -4.65
N GLU A 831 34.08 1.96 -4.70
CA GLU A 831 33.44 3.20 -5.15
C GLU A 831 32.91 3.07 -6.59
N GLN A 832 33.65 2.41 -7.48
CA GLN A 832 33.17 2.11 -8.83
C GLN A 832 31.95 1.18 -8.80
N PHE A 833 31.94 0.19 -7.92
CA PHE A 833 30.82 -0.74 -7.82
C PHE A 833 29.55 -0.06 -7.32
N ILE A 834 29.66 0.76 -6.26
CA ILE A 834 28.54 1.58 -5.74
C ILE A 834 28.00 2.50 -6.84
N HIS A 835 28.90 3.16 -7.57
CA HIS A 835 28.54 4.04 -8.69
C HIS A 835 27.75 3.29 -9.77
N ASP A 836 28.23 2.11 -10.16
CA ASP A 836 27.61 1.31 -11.22
C ASP A 836 26.26 0.75 -10.79
N VAL A 837 26.11 0.34 -9.52
CA VAL A 837 24.82 -0.10 -8.96
C VAL A 837 23.82 1.05 -8.98
N TYR A 838 24.21 2.23 -8.50
CA TYR A 838 23.36 3.42 -8.51
C TYR A 838 22.91 3.76 -9.94
N TYR A 839 23.83 3.84 -10.90
CA TYR A 839 23.45 4.19 -12.28
C TYR A 839 22.69 3.08 -13.02
N ALA A 840 22.87 1.81 -12.66
CA ALA A 840 22.02 0.73 -13.17
C ALA A 840 20.55 0.94 -12.76
N LEU A 841 20.32 1.22 -11.47
CA LEU A 841 18.97 1.44 -10.93
C LEU A 841 18.38 2.77 -11.39
N ARG A 842 19.16 3.86 -11.31
CA ARG A 842 18.71 5.21 -11.62
C ARG A 842 18.25 5.35 -13.07
N ASN A 843 18.96 4.71 -13.99
CA ASN A 843 18.64 4.75 -15.41
C ASN A 843 17.54 3.75 -15.80
N GLY A 844 17.17 2.84 -14.89
CA GLY A 844 16.11 1.86 -15.09
C GLY A 844 14.70 2.47 -14.95
N PRO A 845 13.69 1.86 -15.58
CA PRO A 845 12.30 2.35 -15.50
C PRO A 845 11.70 2.25 -14.10
N ALA A 846 12.22 1.37 -13.24
CA ALA A 846 11.73 1.13 -11.88
C ALA A 846 12.35 2.04 -10.80
N TRP A 847 13.16 3.03 -11.17
CA TRP A 847 13.88 3.90 -10.23
C TRP A 847 12.98 4.54 -9.15
N ASN A 848 11.79 4.99 -9.54
CA ASN A 848 10.83 5.66 -8.64
C ASN A 848 10.19 4.73 -7.59
N GLU A 849 10.38 3.43 -7.76
CA GLU A 849 9.83 2.35 -6.94
C GLU A 849 10.93 1.55 -6.25
N THR A 850 12.18 2.04 -6.31
CA THR A 850 13.35 1.34 -5.76
C THR A 850 13.84 1.97 -4.46
N LEU A 851 14.16 1.12 -3.48
CA LEU A 851 14.97 1.45 -2.30
C LEU A 851 16.29 0.68 -2.40
N LEU A 852 17.40 1.40 -2.56
CA LEU A 852 18.75 0.85 -2.50
C LEU A 852 19.32 1.06 -1.08
N ILE A 853 19.82 -0.02 -0.49
CA ILE A 853 20.51 -0.03 0.81
C ILE A 853 21.96 -0.43 0.54
N ILE A 854 22.89 0.49 0.78
CA ILE A 854 24.33 0.22 0.71
C ILE A 854 24.82 0.05 2.14
N THR A 855 25.39 -1.10 2.47
CA THR A 855 25.89 -1.41 3.81
C THR A 855 27.15 -2.28 3.78
N TYR A 856 27.71 -2.54 4.95
CA TYR A 856 28.86 -3.42 5.17
C TYR A 856 28.47 -4.53 6.15
N ASP A 857 29.17 -5.65 6.09
CA ASP A 857 28.99 -6.77 6.99
C ASP A 857 29.43 -6.49 8.43
N GLU A 858 30.64 -5.99 8.62
CA GLU A 858 31.18 -5.61 9.91
C GLU A 858 32.28 -4.54 9.74
N HIS A 859 32.99 -4.20 10.82
CA HIS A 859 33.88 -3.04 10.84
C HIS A 859 35.31 -3.32 10.39
N GLY A 860 35.72 -4.59 10.24
CA GLY A 860 37.02 -5.01 9.74
C GLY A 860 38.16 -4.65 10.68
N GLY A 861 37.86 -4.53 11.98
CA GLY A 861 38.76 -3.96 12.98
C GLY A 861 39.10 -2.47 12.78
N CYS A 862 38.47 -1.77 11.83
CA CYS A 862 38.64 -0.33 11.65
C CYS A 862 38.01 0.44 12.83
N TYR A 863 38.62 1.55 13.22
CA TYR A 863 38.19 2.32 14.39
C TYR A 863 36.82 2.98 14.19
N ASP A 864 35.99 2.96 15.24
CA ASP A 864 34.81 3.81 15.37
C ASP A 864 34.73 4.38 16.80
N HIS A 865 34.35 5.65 16.90
CA HIS A 865 34.30 6.37 18.16
C HIS A 865 33.03 6.08 18.97
N VAL A 866 31.97 5.54 18.35
CA VAL A 866 30.69 5.29 19.00
C VAL A 866 30.68 3.88 19.60
N PRO A 867 30.58 3.74 20.94
CA PRO A 867 30.43 2.43 21.56
C PRO A 867 29.13 1.75 21.10
N PRO A 868 29.17 0.45 20.75
CA PRO A 868 27.97 -0.30 20.43
C PRO A 868 26.95 -0.29 21.56
N PRO A 869 25.64 -0.14 21.26
CA PRO A 869 24.61 -0.25 22.27
C PRO A 869 24.48 -1.70 22.78
N GLY A 870 23.91 -1.85 23.98
CA GLY A 870 23.43 -3.12 24.52
C GLY A 870 21.93 -3.31 24.28
N GLY A 871 21.35 -4.34 24.90
CA GLY A 871 19.89 -4.56 24.90
C GLY A 871 19.35 -5.15 23.60
N ALA A 872 20.23 -5.73 22.79
CA ALA A 872 19.85 -6.44 21.59
C ALA A 872 18.99 -7.67 21.95
N VAL A 873 17.96 -7.99 21.16
CA VAL A 873 17.15 -9.20 21.41
C VAL A 873 17.91 -10.41 20.87
N PRO A 874 18.11 -11.49 21.65
CA PRO A 874 18.66 -12.73 21.13
C PRO A 874 17.72 -13.31 20.06
N PRO A 875 18.24 -13.83 18.93
CA PRO A 875 17.38 -14.32 17.85
C PRO A 875 16.56 -15.54 18.25
N ASP A 876 17.17 -16.44 19.02
CA ASP A 876 16.62 -17.72 19.42
C ASP A 876 17.24 -18.17 20.76
N HIS A 877 16.94 -19.39 21.20
CA HIS A 877 17.46 -19.96 22.45
C HIS A 877 18.81 -20.67 22.29
N THR A 878 19.52 -20.47 21.17
CA THR A 878 20.80 -21.12 20.92
C THR A 878 21.88 -20.51 21.80
N VAL A 879 22.68 -21.37 22.45
CA VAL A 879 23.84 -20.93 23.19
C VAL A 879 24.92 -20.52 22.20
N GLY A 880 25.32 -19.24 22.22
CA GLY A 880 26.37 -18.75 21.33
C GLY A 880 27.74 -19.29 21.67
N GLU A 881 28.56 -19.45 20.64
CA GLU A 881 29.98 -19.70 20.76
C GLU A 881 30.63 -18.68 21.71
N TYR A 882 31.66 -19.13 22.44
CA TYR A 882 32.32 -18.34 23.47
C TYR A 882 31.43 -17.88 24.64
N GLY A 883 30.21 -18.43 24.76
CA GLY A 883 29.24 -18.05 25.78
C GLY A 883 28.57 -16.70 25.48
N PHE A 884 28.57 -16.27 24.22
CA PHE A 884 27.89 -15.06 23.80
C PHE A 884 26.37 -15.26 23.80
N ASP A 885 25.64 -14.33 24.40
CA ASP A 885 24.19 -14.43 24.62
C ASP A 885 23.35 -13.65 23.60
N PHE A 886 23.98 -13.03 22.60
CA PHE A 886 23.36 -12.21 21.56
C PHE A 886 22.62 -10.96 22.06
N THR A 887 22.90 -10.51 23.29
CA THR A 887 22.26 -9.32 23.87
C THR A 887 22.95 -7.99 23.59
N ARG A 888 24.02 -8.00 22.79
CA ARG A 888 24.77 -6.79 22.38
C ARG A 888 25.06 -6.78 20.89
N PHE A 889 25.15 -5.57 20.34
CA PHE A 889 25.51 -5.33 18.94
C PHE A 889 27.04 -5.30 18.74
N GLY A 890 27.47 -5.33 17.49
CA GLY A 890 28.84 -5.05 17.08
C GLY A 890 29.08 -3.58 16.75
N VAL A 891 30.25 -3.28 16.17
CA VAL A 891 30.69 -1.92 15.86
C VAL A 891 29.81 -1.31 14.77
N ARG A 892 29.70 0.03 14.79
CA ARG A 892 28.95 0.79 13.79
C ARG A 892 29.56 0.62 12.40
N VAL A 893 28.72 0.37 11.40
CA VAL A 893 29.10 0.21 9.99
C VAL A 893 28.46 1.30 9.12
N PRO A 894 29.05 1.66 7.97
CA PRO A 894 28.44 2.61 7.06
C PRO A 894 27.13 2.04 6.49
N THR A 895 26.06 2.82 6.54
CA THR A 895 24.82 2.48 5.83
C THR A 895 24.21 3.73 5.19
N VAL A 896 23.92 3.63 3.89
CA VAL A 896 23.34 4.71 3.08
C VAL A 896 22.06 4.18 2.43
N LEU A 897 20.96 4.93 2.60
CA LEU A 897 19.65 4.62 2.03
C LEU A 897 19.38 5.55 0.85
N VAL A 898 19.09 4.97 -0.30
CA VAL A 898 19.01 5.67 -1.59
C VAL A 898 17.66 5.38 -2.26
N SER A 899 16.88 6.43 -2.49
CA SER A 899 15.61 6.37 -3.21
C SER A 899 15.21 7.80 -3.61
N PRO A 900 14.59 8.02 -4.78
CA PRO A 900 14.10 9.36 -5.14
C PRO A 900 12.99 9.85 -4.18
N ARG A 901 12.46 8.97 -3.32
CA ARG A 901 11.46 9.30 -2.29
C ARG A 901 12.06 9.76 -0.96
N ILE A 902 13.38 9.89 -0.87
CA ILE A 902 14.10 10.36 0.32
C ILE A 902 14.48 11.84 0.16
N GLN A 903 14.27 12.63 1.20
CA GLN A 903 14.74 14.01 1.27
C GLN A 903 16.28 14.07 1.30
N ALA A 904 16.86 15.01 0.54
CA ALA A 904 18.32 15.16 0.47
C ALA A 904 18.92 15.57 1.81
N GLY A 905 20.13 15.07 2.10
CA GLY A 905 20.87 15.41 3.31
C GLY A 905 20.25 14.83 4.59
N THR A 906 19.44 13.79 4.49
CA THR A 906 18.81 13.16 5.65
C THR A 906 19.85 12.40 6.46
N VAL A 907 19.90 12.65 7.78
CA VAL A 907 20.50 11.71 8.74
C VAL A 907 19.36 10.91 9.33
N PHE A 908 19.32 9.61 9.05
CA PHE A 908 18.26 8.72 9.49
C PHE A 908 18.64 8.02 10.80
N ARG A 909 17.73 8.13 11.78
CA ARG A 909 17.79 7.44 13.07
C ARG A 909 16.40 6.96 13.42
N VAL A 910 16.33 5.87 14.17
CA VAL A 910 15.10 5.46 14.84
C VAL A 910 14.85 6.36 16.07
N PRO A 911 13.59 6.51 16.53
CA PRO A 911 13.29 7.30 17.72
C PRO A 911 14.08 6.82 18.95
N ASP A 912 14.50 7.75 19.80
CA ASP A 912 15.21 7.44 21.04
C ASP A 912 14.45 6.41 21.88
N GLY A 913 15.19 5.43 22.43
CA GLY A 913 14.61 4.32 23.20
C GLY A 913 14.10 3.15 22.36
N SER A 914 14.08 3.26 21.03
CA SER A 914 13.82 2.12 20.13
C SER A 914 15.01 1.17 20.07
N MET A 915 14.77 -0.06 19.59
CA MET A 915 15.84 -0.98 19.22
C MET A 915 16.74 -0.31 18.16
N PRO A 916 18.08 -0.30 18.33
CA PRO A 916 19.00 0.25 17.34
C PRO A 916 18.87 -0.42 15.96
N LEU A 917 19.28 0.31 14.92
CA LEU A 917 19.39 -0.27 13.59
C LEU A 917 20.59 -1.23 13.56
N ASP A 918 20.32 -2.45 13.14
CA ASP A 918 21.34 -3.42 12.71
C ASP A 918 20.92 -4.06 11.39
N HIS A 919 21.68 -5.07 10.96
CA HIS A 919 21.41 -5.81 9.73
C HIS A 919 20.00 -6.36 9.58
N THR A 920 19.34 -6.69 10.70
CA THR A 920 17.98 -7.21 10.69
C THR A 920 16.92 -6.15 10.40
N ALA A 921 17.28 -4.86 10.41
CA ALA A 921 16.40 -3.79 9.92
C ALA A 921 16.11 -3.92 8.41
N ILE A 922 17.01 -4.54 7.64
CA ILE A 922 16.78 -4.86 6.22
C ILE A 922 15.66 -5.90 6.13
N LEU A 923 15.75 -6.97 6.92
CA LEU A 923 14.75 -8.03 6.98
C LEU A 923 13.39 -7.48 7.39
N LYS A 924 13.35 -6.68 8.47
CA LYS A 924 12.13 -6.03 8.93
C LYS A 924 11.47 -5.18 7.85
N THR A 925 12.28 -4.46 7.07
CA THR A 925 11.78 -3.62 5.97
C THR A 925 11.13 -4.46 4.88
N VAL A 926 11.76 -5.57 4.49
CA VAL A 926 11.22 -6.53 3.50
C VAL A 926 9.96 -7.21 4.04
N GLU A 927 9.99 -7.69 5.28
CA GLU A 927 8.85 -8.31 5.97
C GLU A 927 7.65 -7.38 6.02
N ARG A 928 7.84 -6.11 6.42
CA ARG A 928 6.80 -5.09 6.45
C ARG A 928 6.25 -4.83 5.05
N ARG A 929 7.12 -4.70 4.06
CA ARG A 929 6.70 -4.37 2.70
C ARG A 929 5.87 -5.48 2.04
N TRP A 930 6.25 -6.73 2.21
CA TRP A 930 5.60 -7.88 1.58
C TRP A 930 4.77 -8.73 2.54
N ASN A 931 4.50 -8.22 3.75
CA ASN A 931 3.71 -8.87 4.79
C ASN A 931 4.20 -10.29 5.12
N LEU A 932 5.51 -10.44 5.31
CA LEU A 932 6.14 -11.70 5.69
C LEU A 932 6.23 -11.80 7.22
N PRO A 933 6.09 -13.00 7.80
CA PRO A 933 6.40 -13.19 9.21
C PRO A 933 7.91 -13.03 9.47
N PRO A 934 8.31 -12.56 10.66
CA PRO A 934 9.71 -12.51 11.05
C PRO A 934 10.30 -13.92 11.13
N LEU A 935 11.59 -14.05 10.84
CA LEU A 935 12.32 -15.33 10.88
C LEU A 935 12.68 -15.72 12.31
N THR A 936 12.95 -14.75 13.19
CA THR A 936 13.42 -14.95 14.56
C THR A 936 12.83 -13.90 15.52
N GLN A 937 13.29 -13.87 16.77
CA GLN A 937 12.95 -12.76 17.68
C GLN A 937 13.76 -11.49 17.39
N ARG A 938 14.90 -11.59 16.69
CA ARG A 938 15.79 -10.47 16.42
C ARG A 938 15.17 -9.47 15.46
N ASP A 939 14.78 -9.94 14.28
CA ASP A 939 14.06 -9.20 13.24
C ASP A 939 12.63 -8.86 13.67
N ALA A 940 11.97 -9.71 14.47
CA ALA A 940 10.69 -9.33 15.08
C ALA A 940 10.79 -8.03 15.89
N ALA A 941 11.87 -7.86 16.66
CA ALA A 941 12.14 -6.68 17.48
C ALA A 941 12.84 -5.53 16.74
N ALA A 942 13.37 -5.79 15.53
CA ALA A 942 14.08 -4.79 14.75
C ALA A 942 13.12 -3.69 14.25
N PRO A 943 13.62 -2.45 14.08
CA PRO A 943 12.90 -1.39 13.38
C PRO A 943 13.00 -1.57 11.85
N ASP A 944 12.03 -1.04 11.09
CA ASP A 944 12.15 -0.87 9.63
C ASP A 944 12.73 0.51 9.27
N VAL A 945 13.15 0.68 8.00
CA VAL A 945 13.64 1.96 7.50
C VAL A 945 12.58 2.77 6.76
N GLY A 946 11.32 2.35 6.71
CA GLY A 946 10.27 2.97 5.91
C GLY A 946 10.06 4.45 6.22
N ALA A 947 10.25 4.85 7.48
CA ALA A 947 10.14 6.25 7.92
C ALA A 947 11.11 7.21 7.20
N VAL A 948 12.15 6.72 6.52
CA VAL A 948 13.05 7.56 5.70
C VAL A 948 12.39 8.06 4.40
N LEU A 949 11.34 7.39 3.93
CA LEU A 949 10.65 7.66 2.66
C LEU A 949 9.61 8.78 2.83
N THR A 950 10.08 9.99 3.09
CA THR A 950 9.23 11.13 3.47
C THR A 950 8.57 11.84 2.29
N LEU A 951 9.02 11.60 1.05
CA LEU A 951 8.53 12.31 -0.12
C LEU A 951 7.43 11.55 -0.87
N ALA A 952 6.26 12.17 -0.96
CA ALA A 952 5.15 11.65 -1.76
C ALA A 952 5.47 11.60 -3.27
N VAL A 953 6.21 12.61 -3.76
CA VAL A 953 6.64 12.73 -5.16
C VAL A 953 8.13 12.38 -5.26
N PRO A 954 8.52 11.39 -6.11
CA PRO A 954 9.92 11.09 -6.38
C PRO A 954 10.69 12.29 -6.93
N ARG A 955 11.88 12.52 -6.38
CA ARG A 955 12.87 13.48 -6.86
C ARG A 955 13.48 13.04 -8.17
N THR A 956 13.91 14.01 -8.97
CA THR A 956 14.51 13.80 -10.29
C THR A 956 15.98 14.21 -10.36
N ASP A 957 16.54 14.84 -9.33
CA ASP A 957 17.94 15.27 -9.30
C ASP A 957 18.91 14.08 -9.21
N ASP A 958 20.14 14.28 -9.69
CA ASP A 958 21.20 13.27 -9.66
C ASP A 958 22.37 13.76 -8.76
N PRO A 959 22.46 13.28 -7.50
CA PRO A 959 23.53 13.68 -6.59
C PRO A 959 24.94 13.30 -7.06
N LEU A 960 25.07 12.35 -8.00
CA LEU A 960 26.35 11.94 -8.55
C LEU A 960 26.67 12.59 -9.90
N ALA A 961 25.84 13.51 -10.39
CA ALA A 961 26.10 14.20 -11.65
C ALA A 961 27.45 14.93 -11.62
N GLY A 962 28.38 14.50 -12.48
CA GLY A 962 29.73 15.07 -12.59
C GLY A 962 30.72 14.57 -11.53
N VAL A 963 30.30 13.68 -10.61
CA VAL A 963 31.20 12.97 -9.69
C VAL A 963 32.08 12.02 -10.50
N ARG A 964 33.38 12.02 -10.21
CA ARG A 964 34.34 11.08 -10.81
C ARG A 964 34.70 10.03 -9.78
N VAL A 965 34.55 8.77 -10.18
CA VAL A 965 35.02 7.65 -9.36
C VAL A 965 36.55 7.76 -9.19
N PRO A 966 37.07 7.61 -7.96
CA PRO A 966 38.51 7.62 -7.71
C PRO A 966 39.21 6.42 -8.35
N ALA A 967 40.53 6.50 -8.46
CA ALA A 967 41.38 5.38 -8.84
C ALA A 967 42.63 5.34 -7.94
N ALA A 968 42.99 4.16 -7.47
CA ALA A 968 44.26 3.95 -6.78
C ALA A 968 45.44 4.16 -7.75
N LYS A 969 46.54 4.73 -7.23
CA LYS A 969 47.77 4.95 -8.01
C LYS A 969 48.65 3.71 -7.99
N GLU A 970 48.67 3.02 -6.86
CA GLU A 970 49.49 1.86 -6.60
C GLU A 970 48.80 0.56 -6.97
N LYS A 971 49.59 -0.47 -7.28
CA LYS A 971 49.06 -1.82 -7.47
C LYS A 971 48.73 -2.45 -6.13
N ASN A 972 47.62 -3.17 -6.09
CA ASN A 972 47.24 -4.00 -4.95
C ASN A 972 48.28 -5.12 -4.75
N PRO A 973 49.00 -5.16 -3.61
CA PRO A 973 50.01 -6.17 -3.37
C PRO A 973 49.46 -7.49 -2.85
N ALA A 974 48.18 -7.55 -2.46
CA ALA A 974 47.49 -8.80 -2.14
C ALA A 974 46.92 -9.49 -3.39
N ALA A 975 46.95 -8.85 -4.57
CA ALA A 975 46.22 -9.24 -5.78
C ALA A 975 46.52 -10.64 -6.35
N ASP A 976 47.58 -11.30 -5.90
CA ASP A 976 47.92 -12.66 -6.34
C ASP A 976 47.55 -13.74 -5.29
N MET A 977 47.09 -13.35 -4.10
CA MET A 977 46.76 -14.26 -3.00
C MET A 977 45.25 -14.46 -2.85
N PRO A 978 44.76 -15.71 -2.76
CA PRO A 978 43.35 -16.00 -2.44
C PRO A 978 42.88 -15.28 -1.18
N SER A 979 41.78 -14.54 -1.28
CA SER A 979 41.12 -13.98 -0.09
C SER A 979 40.54 -15.09 0.81
N HIS A 980 40.23 -14.75 2.06
CA HIS A 980 39.57 -15.68 2.98
C HIS A 980 38.24 -16.18 2.41
N LEU A 981 37.38 -15.29 1.92
CA LEU A 981 36.08 -15.66 1.39
C LEU A 981 36.14 -16.43 0.07
N GLN A 982 37.15 -16.24 -0.78
CA GLN A 982 37.35 -17.13 -1.92
C GLN A 982 37.69 -18.56 -1.49
N GLN A 983 38.47 -18.72 -0.41
CA GLN A 983 38.77 -20.05 0.13
C GLN A 983 37.50 -20.68 0.72
N VAL A 984 36.72 -19.94 1.50
CA VAL A 984 35.41 -20.37 2.01
C VAL A 984 34.49 -20.79 0.87
N TYR A 985 34.41 -19.97 -0.19
CA TYR A 985 33.56 -20.26 -1.35
C TYR A 985 34.03 -21.56 -2.04
N ALA A 986 35.33 -21.71 -2.27
CA ALA A 986 35.88 -22.93 -2.86
C ALA A 986 35.60 -24.18 -2.01
N GLU A 987 35.65 -24.08 -0.68
CA GLU A 987 35.30 -25.17 0.22
C GLU A 987 33.81 -25.54 0.15
N LEU A 988 32.90 -24.56 0.14
CA LEU A 988 31.47 -24.81 0.06
C LEU A 988 31.08 -25.49 -1.25
N VAL A 989 31.62 -25.04 -2.39
CA VAL A 989 31.35 -25.69 -3.68
C VAL A 989 32.03 -27.03 -3.84
N ALA A 990 33.12 -27.30 -3.10
CA ALA A 990 33.72 -28.63 -3.05
C ALA A 990 32.77 -29.67 -2.45
N GLN A 991 31.97 -29.28 -1.46
CA GLN A 991 30.99 -30.12 -0.76
C GLN A 991 29.72 -30.40 -1.56
N LEU A 992 29.50 -29.72 -2.70
CA LEU A 992 28.33 -29.95 -3.53
C LEU A 992 28.32 -31.38 -4.11
N PRO A 993 27.13 -32.04 -4.14
CA PRO A 993 27.01 -33.41 -4.60
C PRO A 993 27.15 -33.47 -6.12
N VAL A 994 28.35 -33.81 -6.59
CA VAL A 994 28.65 -34.04 -8.01
C VAL A 994 29.14 -35.48 -8.14
N PRO A 995 28.50 -36.35 -8.94
CA PRO A 995 28.99 -37.71 -9.13
C PRO A 995 30.38 -37.73 -9.79
N ASP A 996 31.30 -38.54 -9.26
CA ASP A 996 32.54 -38.93 -9.92
C ASP A 996 32.30 -40.11 -10.89
N ALA A 997 33.37 -40.57 -11.55
CA ALA A 997 33.29 -41.66 -12.53
C ALA A 997 32.89 -43.01 -11.92
N GLN A 998 32.90 -43.14 -10.59
CA GLN A 998 32.52 -44.33 -9.82
C GLN A 998 31.18 -44.13 -9.07
N GLY A 999 30.50 -42.99 -9.25
CA GLY A 999 29.24 -42.66 -8.58
C GLY A 999 29.39 -42.10 -7.16
N GLY A 1000 30.62 -41.85 -6.69
CA GLY A 1000 30.91 -41.16 -5.44
C GLY A 1000 30.65 -39.65 -5.54
N ALA A 1001 30.27 -39.00 -4.43
CA ALA A 1001 29.98 -37.56 -4.40
C ALA A 1001 31.07 -36.71 -3.72
N HIS A 1002 32.13 -37.34 -3.21
CA HIS A 1002 33.18 -36.69 -2.43
C HIS A 1002 34.35 -36.24 -3.31
N HIS A 1003 34.63 -34.94 -3.36
CA HIS A 1003 35.74 -34.37 -4.14
C HIS A 1003 36.73 -33.68 -3.22
N ALA A 1004 37.99 -34.13 -3.20
CA ALA A 1004 39.04 -33.45 -2.44
C ALA A 1004 39.30 -32.06 -3.03
N LEU A 1005 39.44 -31.05 -2.17
CA LEU A 1005 39.80 -29.70 -2.58
C LEU A 1005 41.26 -29.71 -3.08
N PRO A 1006 41.54 -29.30 -4.32
CA PRO A 1006 42.91 -29.19 -4.80
C PRO A 1006 43.64 -28.03 -4.09
N PRO A 1007 44.98 -27.99 -4.12
CA PRO A 1007 45.71 -26.83 -3.63
C PRO A 1007 45.40 -25.61 -4.51
N LEU A 1008 44.72 -24.60 -3.93
CA LEU A 1008 44.39 -23.34 -4.59
C LEU A 1008 45.39 -22.27 -4.15
N ARG A 1009 46.26 -21.83 -5.06
CA ARG A 1009 47.42 -20.98 -4.72
C ARG A 1009 47.28 -19.53 -5.19
N SER A 1010 46.31 -19.24 -6.04
CA SER A 1010 46.05 -17.91 -6.59
C SER A 1010 44.55 -17.63 -6.69
N ASN A 1011 44.18 -16.35 -6.78
CA ASN A 1011 42.81 -15.93 -7.03
C ASN A 1011 42.18 -16.61 -8.26
N GLN A 1012 42.99 -16.75 -9.33
CA GLN A 1012 42.57 -17.41 -10.56
C GLN A 1012 42.31 -18.92 -10.36
N ASP A 1013 43.10 -19.60 -9.52
CA ASP A 1013 42.86 -21.02 -9.19
C ASP A 1013 41.52 -21.17 -8.47
N CYS A 1014 41.25 -20.35 -7.45
CA CYS A 1014 39.99 -20.35 -6.71
C CYS A 1014 38.81 -20.11 -7.65
N LYS A 1015 38.87 -19.03 -8.45
CA LYS A 1015 37.81 -18.66 -9.39
C LYS A 1015 37.53 -19.76 -10.41
N ALA A 1016 38.57 -20.33 -11.01
CA ALA A 1016 38.43 -21.42 -11.98
C ALA A 1016 37.83 -22.68 -11.33
N TYR A 1017 38.25 -23.02 -10.11
CA TYR A 1017 37.70 -24.15 -9.36
C TYR A 1017 36.21 -23.95 -9.05
N ILE A 1018 35.85 -22.77 -8.50
CA ILE A 1018 34.48 -22.43 -8.14
C ILE A 1018 33.55 -22.51 -9.34
N GLN A 1019 33.95 -21.89 -10.47
CA GLN A 1019 33.17 -21.92 -11.70
C GLN A 1019 33.00 -23.35 -12.23
N LYS A 1020 34.08 -24.13 -12.28
CA LYS A 1020 34.06 -25.51 -12.77
C LYS A 1020 33.17 -26.41 -11.91
N ARG A 1021 33.31 -26.35 -10.58
CA ARG A 1021 32.53 -27.17 -9.65
C ARG A 1021 31.05 -26.81 -9.66
N THR A 1022 30.74 -25.51 -9.65
CA THR A 1022 29.38 -25.00 -9.77
C THR A 1022 28.72 -25.47 -11.07
N ALA A 1023 29.41 -25.35 -12.21
CA ALA A 1023 28.90 -25.80 -13.49
C ALA A 1023 28.64 -27.31 -13.53
N ALA A 1024 29.55 -28.12 -12.98
CA ALA A 1024 29.39 -29.57 -12.90
C ALA A 1024 28.19 -29.96 -12.01
N TRP A 1025 28.01 -29.28 -10.88
CA TRP A 1025 26.86 -29.49 -10.01
C TRP A 1025 25.54 -29.11 -10.69
N LYS A 1026 25.44 -27.93 -11.32
CA LYS A 1026 24.27 -27.52 -12.11
C LYS A 1026 23.94 -28.53 -13.21
N ALA A 1027 24.95 -29.04 -13.92
CA ALA A 1027 24.76 -30.06 -14.94
C ALA A 1027 24.22 -31.38 -14.36
N SER A 1028 24.71 -31.82 -13.20
CA SER A 1028 24.25 -33.05 -12.53
C SER A 1028 22.78 -33.00 -12.08
N ARG A 1029 22.25 -31.80 -11.81
CA ARG A 1029 20.84 -31.58 -11.41
C ARG A 1029 19.86 -31.71 -12.59
N LYS A 1030 20.30 -31.48 -13.83
CA LYS A 1030 19.45 -31.53 -15.04
C LYS A 1030 19.20 -32.95 -15.57
N VAL A 1031 19.93 -33.94 -15.05
CA VAL A 1031 19.90 -35.35 -15.50
C VAL A 1031 19.00 -36.21 -14.58
N ARG A 1032 18.36 -35.61 -13.56
CA ARG A 1032 17.48 -36.30 -12.61
C ARG A 1032 16.02 -35.92 -12.77
#